data_AF-A0A3A4WGE0-F1
#
_entry.id   AF-A0A3A4WGE0-F1
#
_cell.length_a   1.000
_cell.length_b   1.000
_cell.length_c   1.000
_cell.angle_alpha   90.00
_cell.angle_beta   90.00
_cell.angle_gamma   90.00
#
_symmetry.space_group_name_H-M   'P 1'
#
loop_
_entity.id
_entity.type
_entity.pdbx_description
1 polymer ?
#
loop_
_entity_poly.entity_id
_entity_poly.type
_entity_poly.pdbx_seq_one_letter_code
_entity_poly.pdbx_strand_id
1 'polypeptide(L)'
;MSLRHERPGVSVLLVLTGIGLLLALVSAGPALADTASPPYWPTATPSLVATQGSNFIRVGGETGWAEATHTPPPFVGHYAVYRSVSSIAATEKGEYIGRVESTAAVRYFDDYTAIPGESYYYGVVAVDSAGRWSVESDVGEKILATAGLVTMPGSEVAHDAYNKNSMLCRDCHEVHGAAGPRIFRRSSEKEVCYTCHDGTGSIYDVRSGSTSETVSDFGEAALGSSTKTSYHPVPNASNVLAPDTGMECSDCHIAHKSRSVLPRLLAAAGPDGPGSGNAFCWTCHGTDSNADGYQMGGDHYTEYYNKAVHSAEKSLPLTDWEPASGTDINCENCHKSHGTGTSRLTAFRLGNDYTEESLCFGEGASCHGSASGSNMQDQFDPAQRRSYHAIRGTTGDGMTGAKVECSSCHGPHTVQSGADTKLTKPSNTKQLVTTTTAGWGGANFRTYFCNDCHKAGSFPSATTNSTTIVPYTITFPTVSGSPFFPGWDKNSYYYSSGHWLQSYSAGYDTVRDCAYCHVPHGSDNARLTQEQEEGTCYLCHDSSPPAGVNGAKDVKSETTATVTLERMLFATPGGNTNFRRYSITSNSWDTRASSSTNFNAGTALVWDGGDYIYATHGGGTTFRRFQISSNTWENRASTGVNAGEGASLEIEGNYIYYFRGANTNKALRYTISTNAWSDAAMADVNVGGTNYSLARGADSTHITGDDYIYVMQGNGQTRFLRYSISGNTYTTRATTPAAPDRGGQIEWAGGSQYLYALRGNSTTFWRYDIGANSWSDAAVNDTPGNIGDGGSLAWDGGSYIWALRGGGANNLYRFNISGNSWTNMNPSNAFNVNAGGAMTRADDDPVGGGSQPTAHPVATVSDRHSDTETAGNLGSSNRHSECVDCHDPHRATRSGTGVGKALHVAGTPYIGPALIGAWGVSPTSWPAAWTVATSYNLFRLTSAASQEEWQLCFRCHTYYAYGGSPPTSPSGGFTETDLSKDFNVNNAALHPVTAVGKNDFAYSGGGNYRAALINGWLYNSRMTCTDCHNTNNTIDSTVPGGPHGSANSFILKRPWDSYTGTGNTYNPGDSSDLCFLCHDYTTYVTGNDGTNLNTGFRRDNKNLHLIDDHNYYQKSGGVAGTCINCHGAIPHGLNRAHSIVLGSDPAPYNWNAGRSTYKNPNGTDSGDDIMTTFVNRDNQDYDKNDCQKSGGGHPC
;
A
#
# COMPACT_ATOMS: atom_id res chain seq x y z
N MET A 1 56.16 44.06 -25.35
CA MET A 1 56.62 45.48 -25.41
C MET A 1 55.53 46.36 -24.81
N SER A 2 55.73 47.58 -24.31
CA SER A 2 56.90 48.21 -23.65
C SER A 2 56.53 49.68 -23.32
N LEU A 3 56.46 50.07 -22.03
CA LEU A 3 56.42 51.48 -21.55
C LEU A 3 55.13 52.29 -21.96
N ARG A 4 54.73 53.46 -21.41
CA ARG A 4 55.15 54.34 -20.28
C ARG A 4 53.90 55.17 -19.82
N HIS A 5 53.64 55.36 -18.53
CA HIS A 5 53.78 56.60 -17.72
C HIS A 5 52.84 57.82 -17.97
N GLU A 6 52.25 58.33 -16.87
CA GLU A 6 51.88 59.74 -16.56
C GLU A 6 50.71 60.40 -17.35
N ARG A 7 49.89 61.36 -16.84
CA ARG A 7 49.66 62.00 -15.51
C ARG A 7 48.22 62.64 -15.46
N PRO A 8 47.71 63.18 -14.32
CA PRO A 8 46.28 63.57 -14.14
C PRO A 8 45.97 65.09 -14.17
N GLY A 9 44.66 65.43 -14.29
CA GLY A 9 44.04 66.77 -14.10
C GLY A 9 42.73 66.91 -14.93
N VAL A 10 41.51 67.09 -14.39
CA VAL A 10 40.89 68.24 -13.65
C VAL A 10 40.51 69.42 -14.56
N SER A 11 39.29 70.01 -14.59
CA SER A 11 37.91 69.69 -14.13
C SER A 11 36.89 70.79 -14.60
N VAL A 12 35.59 70.63 -14.28
CA VAL A 12 34.52 71.65 -14.06
C VAL A 12 33.81 72.31 -15.27
N LEU A 13 32.46 72.33 -15.24
CA LEU A 13 31.47 73.44 -15.48
C LEU A 13 30.05 72.82 -15.70
N LEU A 14 28.87 73.43 -15.42
CA LEU A 14 28.42 74.69 -14.77
C LEU A 14 26.88 74.64 -14.51
N VAL A 15 26.23 75.10 -13.41
CA VAL A 15 26.68 75.25 -11.99
C VAL A 15 26.16 74.04 -11.17
N LEU A 16 25.08 73.95 -10.36
CA LEU A 16 24.14 74.84 -9.61
C LEU A 16 23.86 74.13 -8.26
N THR A 17 24.36 74.55 -7.10
CA THR A 17 23.98 75.66 -6.17
C THR A 17 22.76 75.41 -5.28
N GLY A 18 22.94 75.61 -3.95
CA GLY A 18 21.88 75.65 -2.95
C GLY A 18 22.35 76.32 -1.64
N ILE A 19 21.52 76.20 -0.58
CA ILE A 19 21.71 76.71 0.80
C ILE A 19 21.49 78.24 0.96
N GLY A 20 20.59 78.64 1.89
CA GLY A 20 20.32 80.07 2.15
C GLY A 20 19.23 80.43 3.18
N LEU A 21 19.33 79.93 4.43
CA LEU A 21 18.83 80.44 5.74
C LEU A 21 17.43 81.15 5.92
N LEU A 22 17.02 81.22 7.20
CA LEU A 22 15.84 81.91 7.78
C LEU A 22 15.82 83.43 7.46
N LEU A 23 14.71 84.19 7.48
CA LEU A 23 13.73 84.40 8.58
C LEU A 23 12.40 85.05 8.07
N ALA A 24 11.44 85.35 8.97
CA ALA A 24 10.00 85.45 8.65
C ALA A 24 9.34 86.87 8.66
N LEU A 25 8.04 86.89 8.25
CA LEU A 25 6.93 87.81 8.61
C LEU A 25 6.54 89.04 7.71
N VAL A 26 5.32 88.92 7.14
CA VAL A 26 4.14 89.83 7.28
C VAL A 26 3.70 90.83 6.16
N SER A 27 2.38 90.75 5.89
CA SER A 27 1.40 91.71 5.30
C SER A 27 1.33 91.94 3.77
N ALA A 28 0.17 92.45 3.34
CA ALA A 28 -0.28 92.58 1.94
C ALA A 28 -1.15 93.84 1.72
N GLY A 29 -1.31 94.27 0.46
CA GLY A 29 -2.20 95.38 0.04
C GLY A 29 -2.36 95.46 -1.50
N PRO A 30 -3.45 96.03 -2.07
CA PRO A 30 -4.03 95.43 -3.29
C PRO A 30 -4.48 96.34 -4.47
N ALA A 31 -4.35 95.78 -5.69
CA ALA A 31 -5.35 95.70 -6.79
C ALA A 31 -5.81 96.91 -7.65
N LEU A 32 -6.49 96.55 -8.76
CA LEU A 32 -7.25 97.33 -9.77
C LEU A 32 -6.41 98.03 -10.88
N ALA A 33 -6.55 97.80 -12.20
CA ALA A 33 -7.69 97.77 -13.17
C ALA A 33 -7.90 99.15 -13.88
N ASP A 34 -8.36 99.29 -15.14
CA ASP A 34 -9.05 98.34 -16.04
C ASP A 34 -8.89 98.61 -17.59
N THR A 35 -9.54 97.75 -18.40
CA THR A 35 -9.63 97.56 -19.87
C THR A 35 -9.70 98.72 -20.90
N ALA A 36 -9.32 98.37 -22.14
CA ALA A 36 -10.22 98.41 -23.33
C ALA A 36 -9.93 97.20 -24.26
N SER A 37 -10.93 96.42 -24.71
CA SER A 37 -10.73 95.10 -25.40
C SER A 37 -11.92 94.70 -26.33
N PRO A 38 -12.01 93.50 -26.96
CA PRO A 38 -11.93 93.36 -28.43
C PRO A 38 -13.31 93.22 -29.14
N PRO A 39 -14.00 92.06 -29.34
CA PRO A 39 -13.62 90.62 -29.43
C PRO A 39 -13.04 90.23 -30.83
N TYR A 40 -12.93 88.98 -31.34
CA TYR A 40 -13.58 87.68 -31.07
C TYR A 40 -12.63 86.48 -31.17
N TRP A 41 -12.71 85.58 -30.18
CA TRP A 41 -12.70 84.11 -30.28
C TRP A 41 -12.55 83.52 -28.86
N PRO A 42 -13.30 82.48 -28.43
CA PRO A 42 -13.13 81.90 -27.09
C PRO A 42 -12.39 80.55 -27.09
N THR A 43 -11.44 80.39 -26.17
CA THR A 43 -11.06 79.16 -25.43
C THR A 43 -11.10 77.83 -26.20
N ALA A 44 -9.91 77.28 -26.45
CA ALA A 44 -9.66 76.05 -27.21
C ALA A 44 -10.58 74.87 -26.84
N THR A 45 -11.21 74.26 -27.85
CA THR A 45 -11.99 73.02 -27.73
C THR A 45 -11.06 71.83 -27.46
N PRO A 46 -11.11 71.17 -26.28
CA PRO A 46 -10.05 70.26 -25.82
C PRO A 46 -10.26 68.80 -26.28
N SER A 47 -10.72 68.58 -27.51
CA SER A 47 -11.24 67.28 -27.95
C SER A 47 -10.90 66.88 -29.39
N LEU A 48 -9.66 67.14 -29.84
CA LEU A 48 -9.16 66.39 -31.00
C LEU A 48 -8.73 65.00 -30.53
N VAL A 49 -9.60 64.02 -30.72
CA VAL A 49 -9.29 62.60 -30.49
C VAL A 49 -8.83 61.99 -31.82
N ALA A 50 -7.77 61.18 -31.80
CA ALA A 50 -7.47 60.26 -32.89
C ALA A 50 -7.97 58.87 -32.48
N THR A 51 -8.69 58.18 -33.36
CA THR A 51 -9.23 56.82 -33.10
C THR A 51 -8.81 55.86 -34.19
N GLN A 52 -8.47 54.63 -33.79
CA GLN A 52 -8.06 53.56 -34.70
C GLN A 52 -9.29 53.03 -35.47
N GLY A 53 -9.29 53.19 -36.80
CA GLY A 53 -10.24 52.56 -37.72
C GLY A 53 -9.56 51.42 -38.49
N SER A 54 -10.32 50.49 -39.07
CA SER A 54 -9.80 49.19 -39.53
C SER A 54 -8.58 49.21 -40.47
N ASN A 55 -8.36 50.30 -41.21
CA ASN A 55 -7.20 50.52 -42.08
C ASN A 55 -6.81 52.02 -42.15
N PHE A 56 -7.08 52.79 -41.09
CA PHE A 56 -6.85 54.24 -41.04
C PHE A 56 -6.84 54.77 -39.60
N ILE A 57 -6.21 55.93 -39.38
CA ILE A 57 -6.42 56.69 -38.13
C ILE A 57 -7.43 57.81 -38.42
N ARG A 58 -8.56 57.79 -37.72
CA ARG A 58 -9.58 58.86 -37.78
C ARG A 58 -9.21 59.98 -36.82
N VAL A 59 -8.66 61.05 -37.37
CA VAL A 59 -8.44 62.32 -36.68
C VAL A 59 -9.79 63.02 -36.51
N GLY A 60 -10.18 63.34 -35.28
CA GLY A 60 -11.49 63.88 -34.91
C GLY A 60 -12.44 62.89 -34.23
N GLY A 61 -12.12 61.58 -34.19
CA GLY A 61 -13.03 60.55 -33.67
C GLY A 61 -14.31 60.39 -34.50
N GLU A 62 -15.22 59.52 -34.05
CA GLU A 62 -16.45 59.19 -34.80
C GLU A 62 -17.39 60.39 -35.02
N THR A 63 -17.42 61.34 -34.08
CA THR A 63 -18.25 62.55 -34.14
C THR A 63 -17.61 63.69 -34.94
N GLY A 64 -16.32 63.59 -35.27
CA GLY A 64 -15.51 64.69 -35.75
C GLY A 64 -15.25 65.79 -34.70
N TRP A 65 -14.41 66.75 -35.08
CA TRP A 65 -14.10 67.95 -34.31
C TRP A 65 -15.11 69.09 -34.54
N ALA A 66 -15.21 70.01 -33.57
CA ALA A 66 -16.17 71.11 -33.57
C ALA A 66 -15.95 72.14 -34.70
N GLU A 67 -16.94 73.00 -34.98
CA GLU A 67 -16.74 74.13 -35.88
C GLU A 67 -15.88 75.22 -35.25
N ALA A 68 -15.07 75.87 -36.07
CA ALA A 68 -14.41 77.12 -35.77
C ALA A 68 -15.43 78.28 -35.64
N THR A 69 -15.75 78.68 -34.40
CA THR A 69 -16.80 79.67 -34.06
C THR A 69 -16.43 81.13 -34.31
N HIS A 70 -16.07 81.45 -35.56
CA HIS A 70 -16.46 82.75 -36.14
C HIS A 70 -18.00 82.86 -36.10
N THR A 71 -18.62 84.05 -36.03
CA THR A 71 -18.10 85.40 -35.82
C THR A 71 -18.18 86.39 -37.00
N PRO A 72 -19.29 86.58 -37.78
CA PRO A 72 -20.40 85.72 -38.18
C PRO A 72 -20.14 84.22 -38.42
N PRO A 73 -20.90 83.24 -37.89
CA PRO A 73 -20.88 81.89 -38.46
C PRO A 73 -21.57 81.87 -39.84
N PRO A 74 -21.25 80.92 -40.73
CA PRO A 74 -20.25 79.85 -40.58
C PRO A 74 -18.82 80.32 -40.89
N PHE A 75 -17.83 79.56 -40.44
CA PHE A 75 -16.45 79.74 -40.91
C PHE A 75 -16.32 79.34 -42.39
N VAL A 76 -15.65 80.18 -43.19
CA VAL A 76 -15.44 79.94 -44.64
C VAL A 76 -13.95 79.78 -44.93
N GLY A 77 -13.53 78.53 -45.12
CA GLY A 77 -12.13 78.13 -45.28
C GLY A 77 -11.98 76.60 -45.30
N HIS A 78 -10.87 76.09 -44.78
CA HIS A 78 -10.63 74.67 -44.56
C HIS A 78 -9.82 74.43 -43.28
N TYR A 79 -9.75 73.18 -42.85
CA TYR A 79 -8.88 72.72 -41.77
C TYR A 79 -7.73 71.94 -42.40
N ALA A 80 -6.49 72.36 -42.17
CA ALA A 80 -5.29 71.66 -42.58
C ALA A 80 -4.89 70.64 -41.49
N VAL A 81 -4.56 69.43 -41.91
CA VAL A 81 -4.25 68.28 -41.03
C VAL A 81 -2.78 67.91 -41.19
N TYR A 82 -2.11 67.74 -40.05
CA TYR A 82 -0.69 67.45 -39.96
C TYR A 82 -0.41 66.21 -39.10
N ARG A 83 0.73 65.56 -39.34
CA ARG A 83 1.15 64.32 -38.70
C ARG A 83 2.63 64.34 -38.33
N SER A 84 2.97 63.78 -37.17
CA SER A 84 4.36 63.68 -36.69
C SER A 84 4.56 62.44 -35.82
N VAL A 85 5.75 61.84 -35.87
CA VAL A 85 6.16 60.71 -35.01
C VAL A 85 6.76 61.17 -33.67
N SER A 86 7.12 62.45 -33.54
CA SER A 86 7.84 62.99 -32.36
C SER A 86 6.97 63.90 -31.49
N SER A 87 6.38 64.93 -32.09
CA SER A 87 5.40 65.83 -31.47
C SER A 87 4.73 66.72 -32.52
N ILE A 88 3.63 67.37 -32.14
CA ILE A 88 2.92 68.37 -32.94
C ILE A 88 2.95 69.69 -32.17
N ALA A 89 3.71 70.67 -32.67
CA ALA A 89 3.91 71.97 -32.02
C ALA A 89 3.66 73.14 -32.98
N ALA A 90 3.41 74.34 -32.45
CA ALA A 90 3.12 75.52 -33.27
C ALA A 90 4.28 75.91 -34.21
N THR A 91 5.52 75.69 -33.77
CA THR A 91 6.77 75.91 -34.53
C THR A 91 7.16 74.74 -35.43
N GLU A 92 6.68 73.54 -35.13
CA GLU A 92 7.08 72.28 -35.77
C GLU A 92 5.86 71.38 -35.88
N LYS A 93 5.11 71.56 -36.96
CA LYS A 93 3.77 70.97 -37.15
C LYS A 93 3.80 69.55 -37.74
N GLY A 94 4.97 69.06 -38.15
CA GLY A 94 5.08 67.79 -38.88
C GLY A 94 4.68 67.89 -40.35
N GLU A 95 4.45 66.73 -40.97
CA GLU A 95 4.05 66.57 -42.37
C GLU A 95 2.60 67.02 -42.58
N TYR A 96 2.32 67.79 -43.64
CA TYR A 96 0.95 68.08 -44.07
C TYR A 96 0.39 66.88 -44.84
N ILE A 97 -0.67 66.26 -44.32
CA ILE A 97 -1.24 65.01 -44.87
C ILE A 97 -2.58 65.21 -45.58
N GLY A 98 -3.26 66.34 -45.38
CA GLY A 98 -4.51 66.64 -46.09
C GLY A 98 -5.31 67.79 -45.48
N ARG A 99 -6.54 67.97 -45.96
CA ARG A 99 -7.46 68.98 -45.46
C ARG A 99 -8.92 68.51 -45.44
N VAL A 100 -9.71 69.15 -44.59
CA VAL A 100 -11.17 69.00 -44.52
C VAL A 100 -11.81 70.37 -44.77
N GLU A 101 -12.74 70.46 -45.72
CA GLU A 101 -13.39 71.74 -46.04
C GLU A 101 -14.27 72.22 -44.87
N SER A 102 -14.35 73.53 -44.66
CA SER A 102 -15.17 74.13 -43.59
C SER A 102 -16.63 73.68 -43.61
N THR A 103 -17.19 73.47 -44.82
CA THR A 103 -18.58 73.08 -45.08
C THR A 103 -18.85 71.57 -44.93
N ALA A 104 -17.89 70.76 -44.48
CA ALA A 104 -18.10 69.33 -44.26
C ALA A 104 -19.11 69.07 -43.13
N ALA A 105 -20.10 68.20 -43.39
CA ALA A 105 -21.22 67.92 -42.47
C ALA A 105 -20.79 67.22 -41.17
N VAL A 106 -19.68 66.47 -41.22
CA VAL A 106 -18.93 65.97 -40.06
C VAL A 106 -17.46 66.23 -40.36
N ARG A 107 -16.68 66.68 -39.36
CA ARG A 107 -15.29 67.10 -39.56
C ARG A 107 -14.32 66.12 -38.93
N TYR A 108 -13.98 65.09 -39.69
CA TYR A 108 -12.89 64.18 -39.37
C TYR A 108 -11.98 64.02 -40.58
N PHE A 109 -10.76 63.54 -40.36
CA PHE A 109 -9.85 63.15 -41.43
C PHE A 109 -9.38 61.71 -41.21
N ASP A 110 -9.63 60.85 -42.20
CA ASP A 110 -9.20 59.45 -42.17
C ASP A 110 -7.84 59.32 -42.86
N ASP A 111 -6.78 59.13 -42.06
CA ASP A 111 -5.44 58.96 -42.59
C ASP A 111 -5.20 57.50 -43.02
N TYR A 112 -5.39 57.25 -44.32
CA TYR A 112 -5.02 56.02 -45.02
C TYR A 112 -3.56 56.01 -45.50
N THR A 113 -2.78 57.05 -45.19
CA THR A 113 -1.36 57.18 -45.60
C THR A 113 -0.38 56.91 -44.46
N ALA A 114 -0.88 56.85 -43.23
CA ALA A 114 -0.13 56.43 -42.05
C ALA A 114 0.42 55.00 -42.24
N ILE A 115 1.64 54.77 -41.74
CA ILE A 115 2.34 53.50 -41.89
C ILE A 115 1.85 52.52 -40.80
N PRO A 116 1.40 51.29 -41.14
CA PRO A 116 1.02 50.27 -40.16
C PRO A 116 2.06 50.04 -39.07
N GLY A 117 1.63 49.96 -37.81
CA GLY A 117 2.52 49.84 -36.64
C GLY A 117 3.30 51.11 -36.27
N GLU A 118 3.26 52.18 -37.08
CA GLU A 118 3.82 53.48 -36.70
C GLU A 118 2.83 54.24 -35.81
N SER A 119 3.37 54.89 -34.79
CA SER A 119 2.61 55.68 -33.82
C SER A 119 2.75 57.17 -34.12
N TYR A 120 1.63 57.88 -34.24
CA TYR A 120 1.61 59.26 -34.69
C TYR A 120 0.82 60.20 -33.77
N TYR A 121 1.33 61.41 -33.62
CA TYR A 121 0.59 62.58 -33.16
C TYR A 121 -0.04 63.30 -34.37
N TYR A 122 -1.24 63.84 -34.19
CA TYR A 122 -1.97 64.58 -35.24
C TYR A 122 -2.33 65.98 -34.80
N GLY A 123 -2.17 66.95 -35.70
CA GLY A 123 -2.53 68.35 -35.49
C GLY A 123 -3.57 68.84 -36.51
N VAL A 124 -4.54 69.63 -36.06
CA VAL A 124 -5.51 70.30 -36.94
C VAL A 124 -5.47 71.81 -36.71
N VAL A 125 -5.41 72.57 -37.81
CA VAL A 125 -5.36 74.04 -37.81
C VAL A 125 -6.36 74.62 -38.83
N ALA A 126 -7.09 75.67 -38.45
CA ALA A 126 -8.02 76.35 -39.35
C ALA A 126 -7.29 77.36 -40.28
N VAL A 127 -7.71 77.40 -41.55
CA VAL A 127 -7.17 78.27 -42.61
C VAL A 127 -8.31 78.93 -43.38
N ASP A 128 -8.35 80.26 -43.40
CA ASP A 128 -9.44 81.04 -44.00
C ASP A 128 -9.42 81.03 -45.55
N SER A 129 -10.48 81.57 -46.15
CA SER A 129 -10.61 81.70 -47.60
C SER A 129 -9.59 82.62 -48.29
N ALA A 130 -8.75 83.35 -47.53
CA ALA A 130 -7.62 84.12 -48.03
C ALA A 130 -6.28 83.36 -47.87
N GLY A 131 -6.31 82.09 -47.45
CA GLY A 131 -5.12 81.27 -47.17
C GLY A 131 -4.40 81.64 -45.87
N ARG A 132 -5.01 82.49 -45.03
CA ARG A 132 -4.44 82.88 -43.74
C ARG A 132 -4.82 81.84 -42.70
N TRP A 133 -3.81 81.33 -42.02
CA TRP A 133 -3.96 80.41 -40.91
C TRP A 133 -4.52 81.20 -39.72
N SER A 134 -5.10 80.52 -38.73
CA SER A 134 -5.31 81.13 -37.41
C SER A 134 -3.96 81.62 -36.86
N VAL A 135 -3.74 82.94 -36.90
CA VAL A 135 -2.47 83.56 -36.50
C VAL A 135 -2.24 83.38 -35.00
N GLU A 136 -0.98 83.23 -34.61
CA GLU A 136 -0.60 83.26 -33.20
C GLU A 136 -0.95 84.63 -32.62
N SER A 137 -1.78 84.66 -31.57
CA SER A 137 -1.97 85.86 -30.77
C SER A 137 -0.90 85.92 -29.68
N ASP A 138 -0.46 87.13 -29.33
CA ASP A 138 0.45 87.36 -28.19
C ASP A 138 -0.19 87.05 -26.82
N VAL A 139 -1.46 86.61 -26.80
CA VAL A 139 -2.25 86.23 -25.62
C VAL A 139 -2.65 84.75 -25.62
N GLY A 140 -1.69 83.88 -25.89
CA GLY A 140 -1.63 82.51 -25.34
C GLY A 140 -2.52 81.43 -25.98
N GLU A 141 -3.66 81.78 -26.57
CA GLU A 141 -4.59 80.79 -27.14
C GLU A 141 -4.21 80.41 -28.58
N LYS A 142 -3.52 79.28 -28.75
CA LYS A 142 -3.16 78.70 -30.05
C LYS A 142 -4.14 77.58 -30.42
N ILE A 143 -4.89 77.73 -31.51
CA ILE A 143 -5.80 76.69 -32.03
C ILE A 143 -5.00 75.69 -32.89
N LEU A 144 -4.05 75.02 -32.25
CA LEU A 144 -3.47 73.76 -32.71
C LEU A 144 -4.10 72.67 -31.86
N ALA A 145 -5.20 72.10 -32.34
CA ALA A 145 -5.80 70.97 -31.67
C ALA A 145 -4.93 69.75 -31.96
N THR A 146 -4.41 69.09 -30.91
CA THR A 146 -3.48 67.96 -31.03
C THR A 146 -4.09 66.71 -30.42
N ALA A 147 -4.12 65.63 -31.20
CA ALA A 147 -4.44 64.29 -30.69
C ALA A 147 -3.20 63.63 -30.09
N GLY A 148 -3.40 62.83 -29.05
CA GLY A 148 -2.36 61.98 -28.47
C GLY A 148 -1.83 60.95 -29.47
N LEU A 149 -0.73 60.30 -29.08
CA LEU A 149 -0.06 59.26 -29.86
C LEU A 149 -1.01 58.08 -30.15
N VAL A 150 -1.24 57.75 -31.42
CA VAL A 150 -2.07 56.60 -31.85
C VAL A 150 -1.31 55.76 -32.89
N THR A 151 -1.29 54.44 -32.68
CA THR A 151 -0.69 53.47 -33.60
C THR A 151 -1.65 53.10 -34.73
N MET A 152 -1.14 53.10 -35.97
CA MET A 152 -1.88 52.63 -37.15
C MET A 152 -2.05 51.10 -37.07
N PRO A 153 -3.24 50.52 -37.29
CA PRO A 153 -3.42 49.07 -37.24
C PRO A 153 -2.64 48.38 -38.37
N GLY A 154 -2.29 47.12 -38.15
CA GLY A 154 -1.63 46.27 -39.14
C GLY A 154 -2.49 46.05 -40.38
N SER A 155 -1.86 46.13 -41.55
CA SER A 155 -2.39 45.49 -42.77
C SER A 155 -2.35 43.97 -42.58
N GLU A 156 -3.44 43.26 -42.95
CA GLU A 156 -3.53 41.79 -42.85
C GLU A 156 -2.43 41.05 -43.65
N VAL A 157 -1.72 41.73 -44.56
CA VAL A 157 -0.72 41.12 -45.44
C VAL A 157 0.53 41.99 -45.64
N ALA A 158 1.08 42.55 -44.56
CA ALA A 158 2.37 43.25 -44.58
C ALA A 158 3.54 42.40 -45.13
N HIS A 159 3.46 41.07 -44.97
CA HIS A 159 4.45 40.08 -45.43
C HIS A 159 3.94 39.22 -46.60
N ASP A 160 3.64 39.86 -47.73
CA ASP A 160 3.29 39.15 -48.99
C ASP A 160 4.36 39.37 -50.07
N ALA A 161 4.12 38.84 -51.28
CA ALA A 161 5.03 38.95 -52.41
C ALA A 161 5.20 40.42 -52.89
N TYR A 162 6.20 41.11 -52.34
CA TYR A 162 6.61 42.45 -52.77
C TYR A 162 6.87 42.46 -54.27
N ASN A 163 6.20 43.38 -54.97
CA ASN A 163 6.39 43.61 -56.39
C ASN A 163 6.86 45.05 -56.60
N LYS A 164 7.30 45.35 -57.84
CA LYS A 164 7.95 46.62 -58.18
C LYS A 164 7.10 47.89 -57.91
N ASN A 165 5.81 47.73 -57.63
CA ASN A 165 4.84 48.79 -57.39
C ASN A 165 4.21 48.76 -55.98
N SER A 166 4.60 47.85 -55.08
CA SER A 166 3.97 47.74 -53.75
C SER A 166 4.42 48.85 -52.81
N MET A 167 3.48 49.60 -52.23
CA MET A 167 3.79 50.62 -51.22
C MET A 167 4.35 50.04 -49.91
N LEU A 168 4.09 48.75 -49.64
CA LEU A 168 4.48 48.02 -48.41
C LEU A 168 5.96 48.11 -48.06
N CYS A 169 6.85 48.35 -49.04
CA CYS A 169 8.28 48.52 -48.77
C CYS A 169 8.57 49.65 -47.79
N ARG A 170 7.73 50.70 -47.72
CA ARG A 170 7.88 51.81 -46.76
C ARG A 170 7.48 51.46 -45.34
N ASP A 171 6.88 50.29 -45.11
CA ASP A 171 6.41 49.92 -43.78
C ASP A 171 7.63 49.50 -42.93
N CYS A 172 8.60 48.82 -43.55
CA CYS A 172 9.89 48.47 -42.96
C CYS A 172 11.04 49.46 -43.31
N HIS A 173 10.99 50.16 -44.45
CA HIS A 173 12.13 50.94 -44.97
C HIS A 173 11.94 52.45 -45.10
N GLU A 174 13.02 53.20 -44.85
CA GLU A 174 13.12 54.64 -45.11
C GLU A 174 14.28 54.93 -46.08
N VAL A 175 13.92 55.31 -47.31
CA VAL A 175 14.87 55.40 -48.43
C VAL A 175 15.71 56.69 -48.45
N HIS A 176 15.32 57.72 -47.70
CA HIS A 176 15.90 59.08 -47.76
C HIS A 176 16.13 59.72 -46.38
N GLY A 177 16.39 58.94 -45.33
CA GLY A 177 16.64 59.48 -43.99
C GLY A 177 16.90 58.49 -42.85
N ALA A 178 17.01 57.19 -43.12
CA ALA A 178 17.03 56.13 -42.11
C ALA A 178 18.01 56.38 -40.95
N ALA A 179 17.53 56.17 -39.73
CA ALA A 179 18.30 56.37 -38.50
C ALA A 179 19.32 55.26 -38.19
N GLY A 180 19.31 54.15 -38.96
CA GLY A 180 20.17 52.99 -38.76
C GLY A 180 21.17 52.74 -39.91
N PRO A 181 22.05 51.72 -39.78
CA PRO A 181 23.05 51.37 -40.81
C PRO A 181 22.46 50.63 -42.02
N ARG A 182 21.27 50.05 -41.88
CA ARG A 182 20.40 49.57 -42.97
C ARG A 182 19.34 50.66 -43.25
N ILE A 183 18.68 50.65 -44.41
CA ILE A 183 17.57 51.58 -44.74
C ILE A 183 16.27 51.26 -43.95
N PHE A 184 16.36 51.09 -42.63
CA PHE A 184 15.28 50.76 -41.72
C PHE A 184 14.65 52.00 -41.09
N ARG A 185 13.36 51.92 -40.73
CA ARG A 185 12.60 52.99 -40.06
C ARG A 185 12.84 53.11 -38.55
N ARG A 186 13.75 52.29 -38.02
CA ARG A 186 14.18 52.24 -36.61
C ARG A 186 15.69 51.95 -36.55
N SER A 187 16.31 52.08 -35.38
CA SER A 187 17.76 51.98 -35.24
C SER A 187 18.30 50.55 -35.42
N SER A 188 17.45 49.55 -35.14
CA SER A 188 17.77 48.12 -35.20
C SER A 188 16.64 47.31 -35.84
N GLU A 189 16.95 46.11 -36.34
CA GLU A 189 15.97 45.22 -36.99
C GLU A 189 14.79 44.86 -36.07
N LYS A 190 15.10 44.51 -34.81
CA LYS A 190 14.09 44.14 -33.80
C LYS A 190 13.03 45.24 -33.61
N GLU A 191 13.45 46.50 -33.60
CA GLU A 191 12.53 47.63 -33.44
C GLU A 191 11.63 47.82 -34.66
N VAL A 192 12.08 47.45 -35.87
CA VAL A 192 11.21 47.44 -37.06
C VAL A 192 10.17 46.33 -36.94
N CYS A 193 10.57 45.11 -36.56
CA CYS A 193 9.61 44.01 -36.34
C CYS A 193 8.60 44.34 -35.24
N TYR A 194 9.06 44.98 -34.16
CA TYR A 194 8.25 45.38 -33.00
C TYR A 194 7.33 46.59 -33.22
N THR A 195 7.34 47.27 -34.37
CA THR A 195 6.27 48.25 -34.68
C THR A 195 4.91 47.55 -34.83
N CYS A 196 4.93 46.30 -35.31
CA CYS A 196 3.72 45.49 -35.47
C CYS A 196 3.62 44.41 -34.39
N HIS A 197 4.73 43.71 -34.09
CA HIS A 197 4.74 42.52 -33.23
C HIS A 197 4.87 42.81 -31.72
N ASP A 198 4.35 43.94 -31.24
CA ASP A 198 4.25 44.30 -29.83
C ASP A 198 2.82 44.27 -29.25
N GLY A 199 1.89 43.68 -30.00
CA GLY A 199 0.47 43.60 -29.65
C GLY A 199 -0.36 44.82 -30.04
N THR A 200 0.25 45.88 -30.59
CA THR A 200 -0.49 47.08 -31.03
C THR A 200 -0.79 47.12 -32.53
N GLY A 201 0.02 46.48 -33.37
CA GLY A 201 -0.18 46.40 -34.83
C GLY A 201 -0.60 45.02 -35.35
N SER A 202 -0.09 43.93 -34.77
CA SER A 202 -0.27 42.55 -35.22
C SER A 202 -1.03 41.69 -34.21
N ILE A 203 -1.79 40.69 -34.70
CA ILE A 203 -2.42 39.67 -33.85
C ILE A 203 -1.41 38.70 -33.21
N TYR A 204 -0.14 38.76 -33.61
CA TYR A 204 0.96 37.99 -33.03
C TYR A 204 1.93 38.94 -32.29
N ASP A 205 1.69 39.14 -31.00
CA ASP A 205 2.65 39.80 -30.10
C ASP A 205 3.76 38.81 -29.73
N VAL A 206 5.01 39.17 -30.05
CA VAL A 206 6.19 38.39 -29.65
C VAL A 206 7.07 39.14 -28.65
N ARG A 207 6.71 40.38 -28.29
CA ARG A 207 7.51 41.30 -27.49
C ARG A 207 7.03 41.42 -26.05
N SER A 208 5.74 41.68 -25.82
CA SER A 208 5.33 42.42 -24.61
C SER A 208 5.53 41.66 -23.29
N GLY A 209 5.58 42.40 -22.18
CA GLY A 209 5.61 41.84 -20.82
C GLY A 209 4.25 41.40 -20.27
N SER A 210 3.25 41.12 -21.13
CA SER A 210 1.87 40.83 -20.70
C SER A 210 1.80 39.65 -19.71
N THR A 211 0.99 39.80 -18.65
CA THR A 211 0.78 38.78 -17.61
C THR A 211 -0.32 37.78 -17.94
N SER A 212 -0.78 37.73 -19.20
CA SER A 212 -1.69 36.69 -19.70
C SER A 212 -0.88 35.66 -20.49
N GLU A 213 -1.05 34.37 -20.18
CA GLU A 213 -0.27 33.25 -20.75
C GLU A 213 -0.39 33.08 -22.29
N THR A 214 -1.26 33.85 -22.95
CA THR A 214 -1.70 33.57 -24.33
C THR A 214 -0.90 34.21 -25.46
N VAL A 215 -0.26 35.39 -25.27
CA VAL A 215 0.38 36.12 -26.39
C VAL A 215 1.62 36.95 -25.96
N SER A 216 2.68 36.32 -25.44
CA SER A 216 4.01 36.94 -25.54
C SER A 216 5.15 35.92 -25.47
N ASP A 217 6.07 36.02 -26.43
CA ASP A 217 7.09 35.02 -26.68
C ASP A 217 8.45 35.35 -26.05
N PHE A 218 9.00 36.55 -26.29
CA PHE A 218 10.28 36.97 -25.74
C PHE A 218 10.19 37.73 -24.41
N GLY A 219 9.04 38.32 -24.06
CA GLY A 219 8.86 39.03 -22.78
C GLY A 219 9.79 40.23 -22.58
N GLU A 220 10.16 40.93 -23.66
CA GLU A 220 11.09 42.06 -23.68
C GLU A 220 10.37 43.38 -23.35
N ALA A 221 10.02 43.54 -22.06
CA ALA A 221 9.40 44.76 -21.55
C ALA A 221 10.31 46.01 -21.64
N ALA A 222 11.63 45.80 -21.70
CA ALA A 222 12.62 46.83 -21.98
C ALA A 222 13.65 46.29 -22.98
N LEU A 223 14.04 47.10 -23.98
CA LEU A 223 14.86 46.62 -25.09
C LEU A 223 16.22 46.09 -24.60
N GLY A 224 16.52 44.83 -24.92
CA GLY A 224 17.70 44.08 -24.47
C GLY A 224 17.49 43.29 -23.16
N SER A 225 16.27 43.21 -22.61
CA SER A 225 16.00 42.53 -21.34
C SER A 225 14.68 41.74 -21.38
N SER A 226 14.79 40.41 -21.40
CA SER A 226 13.67 39.46 -21.31
C SER A 226 13.29 39.17 -19.86
N THR A 227 11.99 38.99 -19.61
CA THR A 227 11.44 38.43 -18.35
C THR A 227 11.31 36.91 -18.34
N LYS A 228 11.66 36.22 -19.44
CA LYS A 228 11.56 34.76 -19.58
C LYS A 228 12.79 34.07 -18.97
N THR A 229 12.59 32.92 -18.32
CA THR A 229 13.67 32.14 -17.68
C THR A 229 14.59 31.46 -18.71
N SER A 230 14.05 31.09 -19.86
CA SER A 230 14.81 30.56 -21.00
C SER A 230 14.21 31.14 -22.29
N TYR A 231 15.08 31.72 -23.12
CA TYR A 231 14.74 32.30 -24.40
C TYR A 231 15.92 32.09 -25.37
N HIS A 232 15.63 31.99 -26.67
CA HIS A 232 16.68 32.18 -27.68
C HIS A 232 17.22 33.61 -27.54
N PRO A 233 18.54 33.87 -27.69
CA PRO A 233 19.16 35.20 -27.50
C PRO A 233 18.80 36.24 -28.59
N VAL A 234 17.66 36.06 -29.25
CA VAL A 234 16.96 37.11 -29.98
C VAL A 234 16.12 37.90 -28.95
N PRO A 235 16.20 39.24 -28.87
CA PRO A 235 17.19 40.11 -29.48
C PRO A 235 18.28 40.56 -28.51
N ASN A 236 19.52 40.64 -29.00
CA ASN A 236 20.65 41.18 -28.24
C ASN A 236 20.39 42.62 -27.75
N ALA A 237 20.98 42.99 -26.61
CA ALA A 237 21.00 44.35 -26.07
C ALA A 237 21.97 45.28 -26.82
N SER A 238 22.84 44.75 -27.70
CA SER A 238 23.79 45.56 -28.46
C SER A 238 24.18 44.92 -29.79
N ASN A 239 23.76 45.53 -30.91
CA ASN A 239 24.71 45.80 -31.98
C ASN A 239 24.29 46.93 -32.94
N VAL A 240 25.29 47.55 -33.56
CA VAL A 240 25.18 48.42 -34.74
C VAL A 240 26.25 48.04 -35.80
N LEU A 241 27.28 47.25 -35.45
CA LEU A 241 28.51 47.04 -36.24
C LEU A 241 29.10 45.60 -36.24
N ALA A 242 28.36 44.57 -35.80
CA ALA A 242 28.75 43.13 -35.75
C ALA A 242 29.88 42.79 -34.72
N PRO A 243 30.30 41.52 -34.49
CA PRO A 243 29.71 40.24 -34.96
C PRO A 243 29.33 39.16 -33.90
N ASP A 244 29.99 39.06 -32.74
CA ASP A 244 30.34 37.72 -32.18
C ASP A 244 29.37 37.00 -31.19
N THR A 245 28.13 37.46 -30.90
CA THR A 245 27.40 36.98 -29.67
C THR A 245 25.86 36.84 -29.68
N GLY A 246 25.13 36.98 -30.79
CA GLY A 246 23.67 36.77 -30.76
C GLY A 246 22.94 36.89 -32.10
N MET A 247 21.75 36.30 -32.18
CA MET A 247 20.94 36.19 -33.40
C MET A 247 20.05 37.43 -33.62
N GLU A 248 19.83 37.79 -34.89
CA GLU A 248 18.82 38.75 -35.35
C GLU A 248 17.48 38.02 -35.64
N CYS A 249 16.41 38.77 -35.94
CA CYS A 249 15.12 38.16 -36.28
C CYS A 249 15.19 37.47 -37.66
N SER A 250 15.98 38.02 -38.58
CA SER A 250 16.17 37.53 -39.94
C SER A 250 17.05 36.28 -40.07
N ASP A 251 17.74 35.85 -39.00
CA ASP A 251 18.39 34.53 -38.93
C ASP A 251 17.37 33.37 -38.89
N CYS A 252 16.11 33.68 -38.53
CA CYS A 252 14.99 32.74 -38.45
C CYS A 252 13.84 33.08 -39.40
N HIS A 253 13.55 34.37 -39.63
CA HIS A 253 12.37 34.84 -40.38
C HIS A 253 12.73 35.68 -41.62
N ILE A 254 12.43 35.18 -42.81
CA ILE A 254 12.63 35.91 -44.06
C ILE A 254 11.40 36.74 -44.44
N ALA A 255 11.31 37.94 -43.84
CA ALA A 255 10.24 38.92 -44.10
C ALA A 255 9.99 39.24 -45.58
N HIS A 256 11.01 39.09 -46.45
CA HIS A 256 10.96 39.39 -47.89
C HIS A 256 10.24 38.33 -48.76
N LYS A 257 9.70 37.24 -48.18
CA LYS A 257 8.98 36.18 -48.90
C LYS A 257 7.48 36.23 -48.55
N SER A 258 6.63 35.61 -49.38
CA SER A 258 5.21 35.44 -49.05
C SER A 258 5.00 34.23 -48.14
N ARG A 259 4.07 34.33 -47.19
CA ARG A 259 3.55 33.21 -46.37
C ARG A 259 3.02 32.02 -47.18
N SER A 260 2.74 32.21 -48.47
CA SER A 260 2.32 31.15 -49.41
C SER A 260 3.48 30.28 -49.92
N VAL A 261 4.73 30.70 -49.68
CA VAL A 261 5.97 30.02 -50.10
C VAL A 261 6.72 29.43 -48.90
N LEU A 262 6.66 30.10 -47.74
CA LEU A 262 7.27 29.65 -46.49
C LEU A 262 6.28 29.83 -45.33
N PRO A 263 5.80 28.73 -44.70
CA PRO A 263 4.99 28.79 -43.50
C PRO A 263 5.70 29.60 -42.40
N ARG A 264 4.97 30.52 -41.77
CA ARG A 264 5.50 31.45 -40.74
C ARG A 264 6.75 32.26 -41.18
N LEU A 265 7.02 32.34 -42.49
CA LEU A 265 8.19 32.97 -43.10
C LEU A 265 9.54 32.40 -42.62
N LEU A 266 9.56 31.14 -42.15
CA LEU A 266 10.78 30.55 -41.59
C LEU A 266 11.82 30.25 -42.67
N ALA A 267 13.08 30.58 -42.39
CA ALA A 267 14.27 30.12 -43.14
C ALA A 267 15.52 30.25 -42.25
N ALA A 268 16.05 29.12 -41.77
CA ALA A 268 17.15 29.12 -40.80
C ALA A 268 18.50 29.49 -41.43
N ALA A 269 19.20 30.45 -40.83
CA ALA A 269 20.49 30.99 -41.28
C ALA A 269 20.47 31.58 -42.71
N GLY A 270 19.32 32.12 -43.14
CA GLY A 270 19.21 32.93 -44.35
C GLY A 270 18.31 32.36 -45.47
N PRO A 271 18.29 33.01 -46.65
CA PRO A 271 17.22 32.90 -47.65
C PRO A 271 17.10 31.55 -48.37
N ASP A 272 18.13 30.72 -48.28
CA ASP A 272 18.25 29.41 -48.93
C ASP A 272 18.29 28.26 -47.89
N GLY A 273 18.12 28.56 -46.60
CA GLY A 273 18.06 27.59 -45.51
C GLY A 273 16.73 26.85 -45.41
N PRO A 274 16.65 25.78 -44.61
CA PRO A 274 15.40 25.06 -44.36
C PRO A 274 14.38 25.97 -43.69
N GLY A 275 13.13 25.92 -44.17
CA GLY A 275 11.99 26.71 -43.68
C GLY A 275 10.80 25.89 -43.15
N SER A 276 10.93 24.57 -43.15
CA SER A 276 9.99 23.63 -42.52
C SER A 276 10.73 22.38 -42.05
N GLY A 277 10.11 21.59 -41.17
CA GLY A 277 10.68 20.39 -40.59
C GLY A 277 11.78 20.65 -39.55
N ASN A 278 12.15 19.62 -38.80
CA ASN A 278 13.20 19.69 -37.76
C ASN A 278 14.58 20.13 -38.30
N ALA A 279 14.79 20.08 -39.62
CA ALA A 279 15.96 20.64 -40.30
C ALA A 279 16.15 22.14 -40.01
N PHE A 280 15.06 22.90 -39.83
CA PHE A 280 15.11 24.29 -39.37
C PHE A 280 15.93 24.44 -38.08
N CYS A 281 15.64 23.60 -37.07
CA CYS A 281 16.35 23.62 -35.79
C CYS A 281 17.79 23.10 -35.91
N TRP A 282 18.02 22.06 -36.72
CA TRP A 282 19.35 21.43 -36.86
C TRP A 282 20.40 22.32 -37.55
N THR A 283 20.01 23.34 -38.32
CA THR A 283 20.95 24.35 -38.84
C THR A 283 21.75 25.03 -37.72
N CYS A 284 21.14 25.26 -36.56
CA CYS A 284 21.79 25.86 -35.39
C CYS A 284 22.09 24.83 -34.27
N HIS A 285 21.37 23.72 -34.23
CA HIS A 285 21.46 22.68 -33.20
C HIS A 285 21.77 21.29 -33.78
N GLY A 286 22.70 21.24 -34.75
CA GLY A 286 23.23 20.01 -35.34
C GLY A 286 24.66 19.70 -34.86
N THR A 287 25.36 18.83 -35.60
CA THR A 287 26.74 18.38 -35.32
C THR A 287 27.72 19.54 -35.16
N ASP A 288 27.48 20.60 -35.92
CA ASP A 288 28.41 21.71 -36.11
C ASP A 288 28.13 22.86 -35.12
N SER A 289 27.13 22.70 -34.23
CA SER A 289 26.72 23.67 -33.18
C SER A 289 27.78 24.00 -32.11
N ASN A 290 29.00 23.50 -32.27
CA ASN A 290 30.17 23.87 -31.46
C ASN A 290 31.07 24.93 -32.12
N ALA A 291 30.79 25.37 -33.35
CA ALA A 291 31.63 26.32 -34.09
C ALA A 291 31.93 27.61 -33.31
N ASP A 292 30.88 28.25 -32.76
CA ASP A 292 30.94 29.60 -32.18
C ASP A 292 30.79 29.62 -30.65
N GLY A 293 31.02 28.48 -29.98
CA GLY A 293 31.14 28.41 -28.51
C GLY A 293 29.85 28.49 -27.68
N TYR A 294 28.69 28.75 -28.27
CA TYR A 294 27.40 28.86 -27.56
C TYR A 294 26.79 27.51 -27.17
N GLN A 295 27.27 26.91 -26.08
CA GLN A 295 26.81 25.61 -25.56
C GLN A 295 25.43 25.63 -24.85
N MET A 296 24.42 26.28 -25.44
CA MET A 296 23.06 26.38 -24.88
C MET A 296 22.10 25.27 -25.37
N GLY A 297 22.47 24.49 -26.39
CA GLY A 297 21.65 23.40 -26.95
C GLY A 297 22.43 22.11 -27.28
N GLY A 298 23.45 22.21 -28.14
CA GLY A 298 24.23 21.05 -28.61
C GLY A 298 23.55 20.26 -29.75
N ASP A 299 24.24 19.21 -30.23
CA ASP A 299 23.78 18.40 -31.37
C ASP A 299 22.50 17.61 -31.08
N HIS A 300 21.40 18.05 -31.67
CA HIS A 300 20.14 17.31 -31.71
C HIS A 300 20.02 16.45 -32.98
N TYR A 301 20.93 16.54 -33.96
CA TYR A 301 20.83 15.86 -35.25
C TYR A 301 21.36 14.42 -35.25
N THR A 302 22.61 14.17 -34.82
CA THR A 302 23.22 12.82 -34.91
C THR A 302 23.26 12.04 -33.60
N GLU A 303 23.48 12.73 -32.48
CA GLU A 303 23.63 12.09 -31.17
C GLU A 303 22.27 11.56 -30.66
N TYR A 304 21.18 12.31 -30.90
CA TYR A 304 19.90 12.15 -30.19
C TYR A 304 18.64 11.97 -31.06
N TYR A 305 18.15 13.03 -31.76
CA TYR A 305 16.77 13.05 -32.26
C TYR A 305 16.42 11.87 -33.18
N ASN A 306 17.22 11.60 -34.23
CA ASN A 306 16.94 10.58 -35.25
C ASN A 306 16.97 9.11 -34.75
N LYS A 307 17.15 8.87 -33.44
CA LYS A 307 17.08 7.54 -32.80
C LYS A 307 16.08 7.47 -31.64
N ALA A 308 15.61 8.61 -31.15
CA ALA A 308 14.71 8.68 -30.00
C ALA A 308 13.32 8.10 -30.36
N VAL A 309 12.66 7.42 -29.42
CA VAL A 309 11.29 6.91 -29.65
C VAL A 309 10.30 8.06 -29.91
N HIS A 310 10.58 9.24 -29.36
CA HIS A 310 9.77 10.47 -29.50
C HIS A 310 9.92 11.20 -30.86
N SER A 311 10.66 10.63 -31.82
CA SER A 311 10.81 11.18 -33.19
C SER A 311 10.41 10.22 -34.31
N ALA A 312 10.23 8.93 -34.02
CA ALA A 312 10.37 7.87 -35.01
C ALA A 312 9.06 7.17 -35.42
N GLU A 313 7.97 7.35 -34.69
CA GLU A 313 6.70 6.65 -34.90
C GLU A 313 5.91 7.19 -36.11
N LYS A 314 6.27 6.75 -37.32
CA LYS A 314 5.45 6.86 -38.54
C LYS A 314 4.18 5.98 -38.52
N SER A 315 3.83 5.41 -37.36
CA SER A 315 2.83 4.35 -37.20
C SER A 315 1.56 4.79 -36.47
N LEU A 316 1.58 5.95 -35.80
CA LEU A 316 0.38 6.59 -35.24
C LEU A 316 -0.31 7.46 -36.31
N PRO A 317 -1.63 7.72 -36.21
CA PRO A 317 -2.32 8.63 -37.12
C PRO A 317 -1.74 10.04 -37.04
N LEU A 318 -1.06 10.48 -38.10
CA LEU A 318 -0.33 11.76 -38.14
C LEU A 318 -1.24 13.01 -38.15
N THR A 319 -2.56 12.86 -38.05
CA THR A 319 -3.52 13.97 -37.99
C THR A 319 -3.39 14.82 -36.72
N ASP A 320 -2.83 14.24 -35.66
CA ASP A 320 -2.89 14.80 -34.30
C ASP A 320 -1.52 15.34 -33.82
N TRP A 321 -0.47 15.18 -34.64
CA TRP A 321 0.93 15.53 -34.31
C TRP A 321 1.50 16.69 -35.11
N GLU A 322 0.87 17.07 -36.23
CA GLU A 322 1.27 18.24 -37.02
C GLU A 322 1.10 19.53 -36.20
N PRO A 323 2.15 20.36 -36.04
CA PRO A 323 2.02 21.59 -35.28
C PRO A 323 1.10 22.56 -36.04
N ALA A 324 0.13 23.15 -35.33
CA ALA A 324 -0.87 24.08 -35.89
C ALA A 324 -0.28 25.38 -36.51
N SER A 325 1.04 25.54 -36.46
CA SER A 325 1.82 26.53 -37.21
C SER A 325 1.93 26.19 -38.71
N GLY A 326 1.77 24.92 -39.11
CA GLY A 326 1.89 24.43 -40.49
C GLY A 326 3.34 24.39 -40.99
N THR A 327 4.30 24.19 -40.08
CA THR A 327 5.75 24.27 -40.34
C THR A 327 6.45 22.92 -40.32
N ASP A 328 5.76 21.82 -40.02
CA ASP A 328 6.30 20.47 -39.85
C ASP A 328 7.39 20.35 -38.72
N ILE A 329 7.57 21.39 -37.89
CA ILE A 329 8.60 21.43 -36.83
C ILE A 329 8.09 20.73 -35.57
N ASN A 330 8.22 19.42 -35.53
CA ASN A 330 7.76 18.58 -34.42
C ASN A 330 8.46 18.87 -33.08
N CYS A 331 9.60 19.58 -33.07
CA CYS A 331 10.20 20.12 -31.85
C CYS A 331 9.25 21.07 -31.08
N GLU A 332 8.32 21.76 -31.75
CA GLU A 332 7.32 22.67 -31.12
C GLU A 332 6.27 21.95 -30.26
N ASN A 333 6.26 20.61 -30.27
CA ASN A 333 5.43 19.81 -29.37
C ASN A 333 6.00 19.76 -27.95
N CYS A 334 7.33 19.83 -27.79
CA CYS A 334 8.01 19.81 -26.48
C CYS A 334 8.72 21.12 -26.10
N HIS A 335 9.02 21.99 -27.08
CA HIS A 335 9.74 23.24 -26.87
C HIS A 335 8.97 24.47 -27.39
N LYS A 336 9.26 25.64 -26.82
CA LYS A 336 8.82 26.97 -27.30
C LYS A 336 9.88 27.54 -28.23
N SER A 337 9.46 28.04 -29.38
CA SER A 337 10.33 28.51 -30.48
C SER A 337 11.09 29.80 -30.15
N HIS A 338 10.68 30.53 -29.11
CA HIS A 338 11.20 31.86 -28.76
C HIS A 338 11.60 31.97 -27.28
N GLY A 339 10.66 31.78 -26.35
CA GLY A 339 10.92 31.88 -24.91
C GLY A 339 9.84 31.27 -24.02
N THR A 340 10.18 31.04 -22.76
CA THR A 340 9.32 30.37 -21.75
C THR A 340 9.71 30.77 -20.31
N GLY A 341 8.77 30.60 -19.37
CA GLY A 341 9.02 30.77 -17.93
C GLY A 341 9.88 29.67 -17.30
N THR A 342 10.22 28.63 -18.05
CA THR A 342 10.96 27.44 -17.59
C THR A 342 12.36 27.33 -18.19
N SER A 343 13.08 26.22 -17.97
CA SER A 343 14.43 26.00 -18.48
C SER A 343 14.44 25.29 -19.84
N ARG A 344 15.53 25.44 -20.61
CA ARG A 344 15.79 24.74 -21.89
C ARG A 344 14.63 24.85 -22.90
N LEU A 345 13.97 26.01 -22.95
CA LEU A 345 12.83 26.27 -23.82
C LEU A 345 11.65 25.29 -23.70
N THR A 346 11.47 24.56 -22.60
CA THR A 346 10.37 23.57 -22.49
C THR A 346 8.97 24.21 -22.58
N ALA A 347 8.07 23.56 -23.30
CA ALA A 347 6.69 24.01 -23.52
C ALA A 347 5.72 23.29 -22.58
N PHE A 348 5.34 23.95 -21.49
CA PHE A 348 4.19 23.53 -20.70
C PHE A 348 2.90 24.06 -21.33
N ARG A 349 1.97 23.13 -21.59
CA ARG A 349 0.58 23.41 -21.97
C ARG A 349 -0.29 23.04 -20.77
N LEU A 350 -1.31 23.85 -20.48
CA LEU A 350 -2.01 23.96 -19.18
C LEU A 350 -1.16 24.73 -18.14
N GLY A 351 -1.80 25.66 -17.43
CA GLY A 351 -1.14 26.85 -16.86
C GLY A 351 -0.89 26.87 -15.35
N ASN A 352 -0.22 27.92 -14.89
CA ASN A 352 0.19 28.24 -13.51
C ASN A 352 1.09 27.23 -12.76
N ASP A 353 0.85 25.92 -12.82
CA ASP A 353 1.65 24.89 -12.14
C ASP A 353 2.64 24.20 -13.10
N TYR A 354 3.89 24.68 -13.12
CA TYR A 354 4.96 24.27 -14.03
C TYR A 354 5.62 22.94 -13.60
N THR A 355 5.08 21.79 -14.03
CA THR A 355 5.64 20.46 -13.71
C THR A 355 5.85 19.57 -14.95
N GLU A 356 6.86 18.68 -14.94
CA GLU A 356 7.22 17.86 -16.12
C GLU A 356 6.06 16.96 -16.57
N GLU A 357 5.23 16.51 -15.62
CA GLU A 357 4.06 15.67 -15.89
C GLU A 357 3.05 16.32 -16.84
N SER A 358 2.89 17.64 -16.81
CA SER A 358 1.96 18.35 -17.69
C SER A 358 2.38 18.28 -19.17
N LEU A 359 3.69 18.17 -19.44
CA LEU A 359 4.21 17.90 -20.79
C LEU A 359 4.05 16.42 -21.19
N CYS A 360 4.26 15.49 -20.25
CA CYS A 360 4.16 14.05 -20.52
C CYS A 360 2.72 13.52 -20.63
N PHE A 361 1.76 14.16 -19.94
CA PHE A 361 0.40 13.63 -19.74
C PHE A 361 -0.74 14.58 -20.18
N GLY A 362 -0.45 15.82 -20.58
CA GLY A 362 -1.47 16.86 -20.80
C GLY A 362 -2.54 16.53 -21.86
N GLU A 363 -3.75 17.06 -21.64
CA GLU A 363 -4.97 16.81 -22.44
C GLU A 363 -4.84 17.11 -23.94
N GLY A 364 -3.91 17.99 -24.32
CA GLY A 364 -3.61 18.36 -25.70
C GLY A 364 -2.50 17.54 -26.38
N ALA A 365 -2.06 16.42 -25.78
CA ALA A 365 -0.97 15.59 -26.30
C ALA A 365 -1.20 14.08 -26.12
N SER A 366 -1.68 13.64 -24.95
CA SER A 366 -2.04 12.23 -24.65
C SER A 366 -1.00 11.14 -24.99
N CYS A 367 0.28 11.50 -25.20
CA CYS A 367 1.35 10.58 -25.64
C CYS A 367 1.55 9.33 -24.75
N HIS A 368 1.17 9.43 -23.48
CA HIS A 368 1.17 8.31 -22.52
C HIS A 368 -0.21 8.02 -21.90
N GLY A 369 -1.28 8.62 -22.45
CA GLY A 369 -2.68 8.40 -22.10
C GLY A 369 -3.35 7.35 -22.99
N SER A 370 -2.99 6.08 -22.76
CA SER A 370 -3.69 4.84 -23.18
C SER A 370 -4.29 4.73 -24.60
N ALA A 371 -3.64 3.92 -25.45
CA ALA A 371 -4.29 3.29 -26.62
C ALA A 371 -4.03 1.76 -26.72
N SER A 372 -2.87 1.27 -26.29
CA SER A 372 -2.53 -0.17 -26.33
C SER A 372 -1.44 -0.55 -25.32
N GLY A 373 -1.70 -0.37 -24.03
CA GLY A 373 -0.78 -0.72 -22.93
C GLY A 373 -1.24 -0.13 -21.60
N SER A 374 -0.49 -0.37 -20.53
CA SER A 374 -0.72 0.26 -19.23
C SER A 374 -0.70 1.79 -19.36
N ASN A 375 -1.75 2.45 -18.91
CA ASN A 375 -1.76 3.91 -18.79
C ASN A 375 -0.71 4.34 -17.77
N MET A 376 0.18 5.26 -18.14
CA MET A 376 1.24 5.74 -17.25
C MET A 376 0.70 6.69 -16.19
N GLN A 377 -0.41 7.39 -16.47
CA GLN A 377 -1.05 8.28 -15.50
C GLN A 377 -1.57 7.47 -14.29
N ASP A 378 -2.21 6.33 -14.58
CA ASP A 378 -2.70 5.36 -13.59
C ASP A 378 -1.59 4.64 -12.80
N GLN A 379 -0.30 4.88 -13.10
CA GLN A 379 0.82 4.41 -12.27
C GLN A 379 1.25 5.43 -11.20
N PHE A 380 0.77 6.68 -11.28
CA PHE A 380 1.16 7.78 -10.39
C PHE A 380 -0.04 8.53 -9.79
N ASP A 381 -1.26 8.01 -9.98
CA ASP A 381 -2.48 8.54 -9.40
C ASP A 381 -2.68 8.03 -7.96
N PRO A 382 -2.66 8.89 -6.92
CA PRO A 382 -2.92 8.48 -5.53
C PRO A 382 -4.36 8.02 -5.26
N ALA A 383 -5.30 8.21 -6.18
CA ALA A 383 -6.63 7.60 -6.11
C ALA A 383 -6.64 6.12 -6.56
N GLN A 384 -5.58 5.66 -7.24
CA GLN A 384 -5.45 4.29 -7.76
C GLN A 384 -4.28 3.52 -7.12
N ARG A 385 -3.15 4.18 -6.84
CA ARG A 385 -1.90 3.56 -6.35
C ARG A 385 -1.56 4.00 -4.94
N ARG A 386 -1.25 3.03 -4.09
CA ARG A 386 -0.90 3.24 -2.67
C ARG A 386 0.52 3.77 -2.49
N SER A 387 1.46 3.38 -3.35
CA SER A 387 2.85 3.83 -3.29
C SER A 387 3.38 4.01 -4.71
N TYR A 388 4.16 5.07 -4.95
CA TYR A 388 4.76 5.38 -6.24
C TYR A 388 5.98 6.29 -6.08
N HIS A 389 6.89 6.30 -7.06
CA HIS A 389 7.98 7.28 -7.08
C HIS A 389 7.42 8.70 -7.25
N ALA A 390 7.72 9.60 -6.32
CA ALA A 390 7.14 10.94 -6.29
C ALA A 390 7.69 11.85 -7.40
N ILE A 391 7.01 11.80 -8.54
CA ILE A 391 7.20 12.74 -9.66
C ILE A 391 6.74 14.16 -9.22
N ARG A 392 5.49 14.27 -8.72
CA ARG A 392 4.87 15.50 -8.17
C ARG A 392 5.25 15.84 -6.71
N GLY A 393 6.43 15.41 -6.23
CA GLY A 393 6.98 15.83 -4.92
C GLY A 393 6.40 15.18 -3.66
N THR A 394 5.27 14.47 -3.77
CA THR A 394 4.62 13.69 -2.69
C THR A 394 4.27 12.30 -3.20
N THR A 395 4.55 11.27 -2.41
CA THR A 395 4.19 9.86 -2.70
C THR A 395 2.73 9.55 -2.35
N GLY A 396 2.17 8.44 -2.86
CA GLY A 396 0.79 8.02 -2.56
C GLY A 396 0.53 7.71 -1.07
N ASP A 397 1.58 7.29 -0.36
CA ASP A 397 1.60 7.08 1.08
C ASP A 397 1.90 8.37 1.90
N GLY A 398 1.88 9.54 1.23
CA GLY A 398 1.88 10.87 1.86
C GLY A 398 3.25 11.42 2.25
N MET A 399 4.35 10.77 1.87
CA MET A 399 5.70 11.26 2.18
C MET A 399 6.11 12.44 1.27
N THR A 400 6.58 13.52 1.87
CA THR A 400 6.97 14.77 1.18
C THR A 400 8.48 14.97 1.15
N GLY A 401 8.96 15.84 0.24
CA GLY A 401 10.39 16.16 0.08
C GLY A 401 11.16 15.20 -0.84
N ALA A 402 10.47 14.19 -1.36
CA ALA A 402 10.88 13.40 -2.52
C ALA A 402 10.82 14.26 -3.80
N LYS A 403 11.62 13.92 -4.81
CA LYS A 403 11.48 14.44 -6.18
C LYS A 403 12.25 13.54 -7.16
N VAL A 404 11.52 12.83 -8.02
CA VAL A 404 12.09 11.96 -9.07
C VAL A 404 11.36 12.26 -10.38
N GLU A 405 11.83 13.22 -11.17
CA GLU A 405 11.13 13.64 -12.40
C GLU A 405 11.26 12.60 -13.52
N CYS A 406 10.28 12.52 -14.43
CA CYS A 406 10.18 11.49 -15.47
C CYS A 406 11.44 11.37 -16.34
N SER A 407 12.05 12.49 -16.75
CA SER A 407 13.28 12.51 -17.56
C SER A 407 14.53 12.06 -16.80
N SER A 408 14.46 11.92 -15.48
CA SER A 408 15.53 11.28 -14.67
C SER A 408 15.64 9.77 -14.96
N CYS A 409 14.54 9.14 -15.39
CA CYS A 409 14.47 7.71 -15.69
C CYS A 409 14.31 7.45 -17.21
N HIS A 410 13.59 8.32 -17.90
CA HIS A 410 13.20 8.20 -19.31
C HIS A 410 13.63 9.44 -20.10
N GLY A 411 14.93 9.67 -20.26
CA GLY A 411 15.47 10.84 -20.98
C GLY A 411 14.91 10.95 -22.41
N PRO A 412 14.10 11.99 -22.73
CA PRO A 412 13.27 12.00 -23.93
C PRO A 412 14.08 12.03 -25.23
N HIS A 413 15.30 12.57 -25.19
CA HIS A 413 16.21 12.66 -26.33
C HIS A 413 17.09 11.41 -26.51
N THR A 414 17.06 10.47 -25.56
CA THR A 414 18.02 9.35 -25.49
C THR A 414 17.40 7.96 -25.50
N VAL A 415 16.15 7.78 -25.07
CA VAL A 415 15.47 6.48 -25.10
C VAL A 415 15.06 6.09 -26.53
N GLN A 416 15.40 4.87 -26.96
CA GLN A 416 15.25 4.40 -28.35
C GLN A 416 14.22 3.27 -28.48
N SER A 417 13.58 3.15 -29.64
CA SER A 417 12.69 2.01 -29.94
C SER A 417 13.49 0.71 -30.13
N GLY A 418 13.04 -0.40 -29.54
CA GLY A 418 13.66 -1.72 -29.72
C GLY A 418 14.92 -2.00 -28.89
N ALA A 419 15.34 -1.08 -28.02
CA ALA A 419 16.36 -1.36 -27.00
C ALA A 419 15.78 -2.19 -25.83
N ASP A 420 16.61 -3.00 -25.17
CA ASP A 420 16.23 -3.90 -24.05
C ASP A 420 15.39 -3.21 -22.96
N THR A 421 15.64 -1.92 -22.71
CA THR A 421 14.76 -1.06 -21.92
C THR A 421 14.74 0.38 -22.45
N LYS A 422 13.60 1.07 -22.30
CA LYS A 422 13.44 2.51 -22.54
C LYS A 422 13.99 3.35 -21.37
N LEU A 423 15.22 3.08 -20.91
CA LEU A 423 15.79 3.69 -19.69
C LEU A 423 17.06 4.49 -19.97
N THR A 424 17.27 5.54 -19.18
CA THR A 424 18.50 6.36 -19.18
C THR A 424 19.09 6.43 -17.79
N LYS A 425 20.40 6.56 -17.69
CA LYS A 425 21.12 6.53 -16.42
C LYS A 425 20.82 7.78 -15.57
N PRO A 426 20.31 7.65 -14.32
CA PRO A 426 19.93 8.81 -13.51
C PRO A 426 21.07 9.80 -13.22
N SER A 427 22.32 9.32 -13.07
CA SER A 427 23.50 10.19 -12.93
C SER A 427 24.05 10.76 -14.24
N ASN A 428 23.55 10.33 -15.41
CA ASN A 428 23.82 10.98 -16.69
C ASN A 428 22.81 10.53 -17.77
N THR A 429 21.74 11.31 -17.96
CA THR A 429 20.65 11.03 -18.90
C THR A 429 21.05 11.07 -20.38
N LYS A 430 22.27 11.54 -20.71
CA LYS A 430 22.90 11.32 -22.03
C LYS A 430 23.22 9.84 -22.30
N GLN A 431 23.29 8.99 -21.27
CA GLN A 431 23.64 7.58 -21.38
C GLN A 431 22.38 6.70 -21.35
N LEU A 432 22.09 6.06 -22.48
CA LEU A 432 21.10 4.97 -22.59
C LEU A 432 21.54 3.78 -21.72
N VAL A 433 20.59 3.14 -21.06
CA VAL A 433 20.81 1.95 -20.24
C VAL A 433 20.44 0.68 -21.02
N THR A 434 21.43 -0.18 -21.22
CA THR A 434 21.36 -1.45 -21.96
C THR A 434 22.16 -2.54 -21.23
N THR A 435 21.99 -3.79 -21.66
CA THR A 435 22.84 -4.93 -21.28
C THR A 435 24.34 -4.74 -21.55
N THR A 436 24.72 -3.75 -22.35
CA THR A 436 26.09 -3.46 -22.80
C THR A 436 26.68 -2.16 -22.24
N THR A 437 25.99 -1.47 -21.32
CA THR A 437 26.43 -0.19 -20.76
C THR A 437 27.77 -0.31 -20.02
N ALA A 438 28.77 0.47 -20.44
CA ALA A 438 30.14 0.35 -19.92
C ALA A 438 30.23 0.55 -18.39
N GLY A 439 30.77 -0.46 -17.70
CA GLY A 439 30.88 -0.50 -16.24
C GLY A 439 29.65 -1.03 -15.51
N TRP A 440 28.54 -1.31 -16.21
CA TRP A 440 27.33 -1.93 -15.65
C TRP A 440 27.21 -3.35 -16.20
N GLY A 441 27.22 -4.35 -15.31
CA GLY A 441 27.50 -5.74 -15.68
C GLY A 441 26.33 -6.51 -16.31
N GLY A 442 26.26 -6.54 -17.63
CA GLY A 442 25.45 -7.51 -18.40
C GLY A 442 23.95 -7.46 -18.09
N ALA A 443 23.33 -8.62 -17.92
CA ALA A 443 21.90 -8.77 -17.61
C ALA A 443 21.43 -8.02 -16.34
N ASN A 444 22.35 -7.59 -15.46
CA ASN A 444 22.04 -7.00 -14.17
C ASN A 444 21.83 -5.47 -14.23
N PHE A 445 21.79 -4.89 -15.43
CA PHE A 445 21.69 -3.45 -15.65
C PHE A 445 20.49 -2.79 -14.95
N ARG A 446 19.37 -3.51 -14.73
CA ARG A 446 18.20 -3.00 -13.98
C ARG A 446 18.49 -2.77 -12.49
N THR A 447 19.23 -3.67 -11.84
CA THR A 447 19.71 -3.44 -10.45
C THR A 447 20.64 -2.24 -10.40
N TYR A 448 21.57 -2.11 -11.36
CA TYR A 448 22.49 -0.97 -11.42
C TYR A 448 21.77 0.37 -11.69
N PHE A 449 20.69 0.36 -12.48
CA PHE A 449 19.80 1.51 -12.68
C PHE A 449 19.19 1.99 -11.35
N CYS A 450 18.54 1.09 -10.60
CA CYS A 450 17.96 1.44 -9.30
C CYS A 450 19.04 1.92 -8.30
N ASN A 451 20.17 1.20 -8.23
CA ASN A 451 21.26 1.53 -7.30
C ASN A 451 22.05 2.79 -7.69
N ASP A 452 21.85 3.37 -8.89
CA ASP A 452 22.41 4.69 -9.21
C ASP A 452 21.72 5.82 -8.41
N CYS A 453 20.48 5.60 -7.99
CA CYS A 453 19.73 6.44 -7.04
C CYS A 453 19.83 5.91 -5.59
N HIS A 454 19.70 4.60 -5.39
CA HIS A 454 19.60 3.95 -4.07
C HIS A 454 20.96 3.51 -3.47
N LYS A 455 21.91 4.45 -3.40
CA LYS A 455 23.28 4.24 -2.91
C LYS A 455 23.63 5.16 -1.74
N ALA A 456 24.56 4.75 -0.89
CA ALA A 456 25.18 5.61 0.10
C ALA A 456 25.95 6.77 -0.58
N GLY A 457 25.76 7.99 -0.07
CA GLY A 457 26.24 9.22 -0.69
C GLY A 457 25.10 10.08 -1.24
N SER A 458 25.44 11.27 -1.72
CA SER A 458 24.46 12.19 -2.31
C SER A 458 23.79 11.62 -3.56
N PHE A 459 22.47 11.78 -3.66
CA PHE A 459 21.68 11.49 -4.86
C PHE A 459 22.20 12.25 -6.11
N PRO A 460 21.82 11.83 -7.33
CA PRO A 460 22.14 12.58 -8.55
C PRO A 460 21.64 14.04 -8.51
N SER A 461 22.57 14.99 -8.52
CA SER A 461 22.29 16.43 -8.47
C SER A 461 22.20 17.06 -9.86
N ALA A 462 21.31 18.04 -10.03
CA ALA A 462 21.12 18.76 -11.29
C ALA A 462 22.46 19.28 -11.86
N THR A 463 22.80 18.82 -13.06
CA THR A 463 24.10 19.04 -13.70
C THR A 463 23.88 19.18 -15.20
N THR A 464 24.46 20.20 -15.83
CA THR A 464 24.46 20.33 -17.31
C THR A 464 25.85 20.72 -17.78
N ASN A 465 26.46 19.90 -18.61
CA ASN A 465 27.69 20.19 -19.35
C ASN A 465 27.77 19.32 -20.62
N SER A 466 28.86 19.41 -21.37
CA SER A 466 29.04 18.71 -22.66
C SER A 466 28.93 17.18 -22.58
N THR A 467 29.35 16.56 -21.47
CA THR A 467 29.38 15.09 -21.30
C THR A 467 28.33 14.53 -20.34
N THR A 468 27.79 15.36 -19.43
CA THR A 468 26.80 14.95 -18.42
C THR A 468 25.58 15.85 -18.40
N ILE A 469 24.39 15.24 -18.47
CA ILE A 469 23.11 15.88 -18.18
C ILE A 469 22.38 15.11 -17.08
N VAL A 470 22.05 15.81 -15.99
CA VAL A 470 21.10 15.39 -14.95
C VAL A 470 20.08 16.53 -14.87
N PRO A 471 18.84 16.38 -15.40
CA PRO A 471 17.90 17.50 -15.55
C PRO A 471 17.47 18.11 -14.22
N TYR A 472 17.27 17.29 -13.19
CA TYR A 472 16.78 17.69 -11.88
C TYR A 472 17.61 17.04 -10.76
N THR A 473 17.71 17.71 -9.61
CA THR A 473 18.28 17.07 -8.41
C THR A 473 17.27 16.06 -7.89
N ILE A 474 17.66 14.79 -7.90
CA ILE A 474 16.85 13.70 -7.36
C ILE A 474 16.87 13.79 -5.83
N THR A 475 15.71 13.72 -5.21
CA THR A 475 15.59 13.58 -3.74
C THR A 475 14.61 12.48 -3.38
N PHE A 476 14.79 11.91 -2.20
CA PHE A 476 13.90 10.91 -1.61
C PHE A 476 13.44 11.41 -0.22
N PRO A 477 12.26 11.00 0.26
CA PRO A 477 11.72 11.52 1.50
C PRO A 477 12.48 10.97 2.71
N THR A 478 12.36 11.61 3.88
CA THR A 478 12.99 11.09 5.09
C THR A 478 12.24 9.85 5.60
N VAL A 479 12.87 8.69 5.46
CA VAL A 479 12.36 7.40 5.96
C VAL A 479 12.96 7.09 7.33
N SER A 480 12.10 7.06 8.36
CA SER A 480 12.49 6.89 9.76
C SER A 480 11.56 6.01 10.61
N GLY A 481 10.66 5.24 9.99
CA GLY A 481 9.71 4.39 10.71
C GLY A 481 8.85 3.52 9.79
N SER A 482 8.19 2.53 10.39
CA SER A 482 7.29 1.59 9.71
C SER A 482 6.15 2.31 8.95
N PRO A 483 5.72 1.79 7.78
CA PRO A 483 6.13 0.52 7.16
C PRO A 483 7.47 0.56 6.39
N PHE A 484 8.32 1.58 6.56
CA PHE A 484 9.50 1.79 5.72
C PHE A 484 10.83 1.47 6.43
N PHE A 485 11.71 0.70 5.77
CA PHE A 485 13.05 0.37 6.29
C PHE A 485 13.96 1.62 6.40
N PRO A 486 14.58 1.91 7.56
CA PRO A 486 15.48 3.05 7.71
C PRO A 486 16.65 3.04 6.71
N GLY A 487 16.74 4.09 5.89
CA GLY A 487 17.89 4.37 5.03
C GLY A 487 17.74 4.02 3.53
N TRP A 488 18.35 4.86 2.71
CA TRP A 488 18.25 4.84 1.24
C TRP A 488 19.33 4.03 0.51
N ASP A 489 20.42 3.65 1.19
CA ASP A 489 21.44 2.78 0.61
C ASP A 489 20.96 1.32 0.55
N LYS A 490 20.84 0.77 -0.66
CA LYS A 490 20.65 -0.67 -0.90
C LYS A 490 21.93 -1.33 -1.44
N ASN A 491 22.90 -0.51 -1.86
CA ASN A 491 24.11 -0.89 -2.58
C ASN A 491 25.13 -1.63 -1.70
N SER A 492 25.18 -1.35 -0.38
CA SER A 492 26.04 -2.09 0.57
C SER A 492 25.44 -3.41 1.10
N TYR A 493 24.18 -3.73 0.77
CA TYR A 493 23.46 -4.88 1.35
C TYR A 493 23.05 -5.92 0.30
N TYR A 494 22.40 -5.48 -0.79
CA TYR A 494 21.81 -6.40 -1.77
C TYR A 494 22.83 -7.33 -2.45
N TYR A 495 24.04 -6.85 -2.79
CA TYR A 495 25.07 -7.69 -3.43
C TYR A 495 25.67 -8.78 -2.52
N SER A 496 25.44 -8.71 -1.20
CA SER A 496 25.82 -9.77 -0.25
C SER A 496 24.70 -10.77 0.03
N SER A 497 23.46 -10.48 -0.41
CA SER A 497 22.31 -11.35 -0.20
C SER A 497 22.43 -12.68 -0.97
N GLY A 498 21.81 -13.73 -0.44
CA GLY A 498 21.69 -15.02 -1.12
C GLY A 498 20.91 -14.93 -2.43
N HIS A 499 19.95 -14.01 -2.49
CA HIS A 499 19.10 -13.75 -3.66
C HIS A 499 19.87 -13.19 -4.87
N TRP A 500 20.90 -12.37 -4.62
CA TRP A 500 21.83 -11.93 -5.66
C TRP A 500 22.84 -13.03 -6.05
N LEU A 501 23.52 -13.62 -5.07
CA LEU A 501 24.70 -14.48 -5.32
C LEU A 501 24.37 -15.78 -6.08
N GLN A 502 23.15 -16.31 -5.95
CA GLN A 502 22.67 -17.46 -6.72
C GLN A 502 22.60 -17.17 -8.24
N SER A 503 22.43 -15.90 -8.62
CA SER A 503 22.29 -15.47 -10.01
C SER A 503 23.64 -15.35 -10.73
N TYR A 504 24.70 -14.90 -10.03
CA TYR A 504 26.02 -14.64 -10.62
C TYR A 504 26.87 -15.91 -10.86
N SER A 505 26.56 -17.00 -10.16
CA SER A 505 27.47 -18.16 -10.00
C SER A 505 27.12 -19.39 -10.82
N ALA A 506 25.99 -19.40 -11.54
CA ALA A 506 25.43 -20.62 -12.15
C ALA A 506 25.12 -20.53 -13.66
N GLY A 507 25.42 -19.41 -14.32
CA GLY A 507 25.29 -19.28 -15.79
C GLY A 507 23.84 -19.20 -16.31
N TYR A 508 22.88 -18.85 -15.45
CA TYR A 508 21.49 -18.59 -15.84
C TYR A 508 21.31 -17.12 -16.28
N ASP A 509 20.50 -16.92 -17.31
CA ASP A 509 20.22 -15.60 -17.92
C ASP A 509 19.27 -14.73 -17.06
N THR A 510 18.54 -15.36 -16.13
CA THR A 510 17.53 -14.73 -15.28
C THR A 510 18.09 -14.40 -13.89
N VAL A 511 18.68 -13.22 -13.75
CA VAL A 511 19.09 -12.68 -12.44
C VAL A 511 17.88 -12.10 -11.71
N ARG A 512 17.72 -12.41 -10.42
CA ARG A 512 16.61 -11.93 -9.59
C ARG A 512 16.83 -10.47 -9.15
N ASP A 513 16.79 -9.58 -10.14
CA ASP A 513 16.95 -8.13 -9.99
C ASP A 513 15.80 -7.49 -9.17
N CYS A 514 15.94 -6.19 -8.85
CA CYS A 514 14.97 -5.48 -8.01
C CYS A 514 13.53 -5.50 -8.55
N ALA A 515 13.33 -5.63 -9.86
CA ALA A 515 12.02 -5.62 -10.49
C ALA A 515 11.20 -6.90 -10.26
N TYR A 516 11.82 -7.98 -9.74
CA TYR A 516 11.09 -9.18 -9.31
C TYR A 516 10.30 -8.98 -8.01
N CYS A 517 10.71 -8.04 -7.16
CA CYS A 517 10.02 -7.75 -5.90
C CYS A 517 9.31 -6.39 -5.91
N HIS A 518 9.79 -5.42 -6.72
CA HIS A 518 9.26 -4.06 -6.78
C HIS A 518 8.79 -3.66 -8.18
N VAL A 519 7.71 -2.89 -8.26
CA VAL A 519 7.26 -2.21 -9.48
C VAL A 519 7.94 -0.84 -9.56
N PRO A 520 8.61 -0.45 -10.66
CA PRO A 520 9.45 0.75 -10.67
C PRO A 520 8.69 2.08 -10.76
N HIS A 521 7.40 2.08 -11.13
CA HIS A 521 6.59 3.29 -11.29
C HIS A 521 5.64 3.51 -10.09
N GLY A 522 4.65 2.63 -9.93
CA GLY A 522 3.70 2.63 -8.81
C GLY A 522 3.15 1.23 -8.52
N SER A 523 2.54 1.06 -7.35
CA SER A 523 1.91 -0.18 -6.89
C SER A 523 0.72 0.09 -5.97
N ASP A 524 -0.15 -0.90 -5.87
CA ASP A 524 -1.29 -0.96 -4.95
C ASP A 524 -0.83 -1.38 -3.52
N ASN A 525 0.41 -1.84 -3.40
CA ASN A 525 1.07 -2.25 -2.18
C ASN A 525 2.07 -1.20 -1.68
N ALA A 526 2.43 -1.26 -0.40
CA ALA A 526 3.44 -0.38 0.19
C ALA A 526 4.84 -0.66 -0.37
N ARG A 527 5.81 0.25 -0.15
CA ARG A 527 7.23 0.06 -0.54
C ARG A 527 7.45 -0.27 -2.03
N LEU A 528 6.52 0.09 -2.91
CA LEU A 528 6.50 -0.31 -4.33
C LEU A 528 6.52 -1.84 -4.58
N THR A 529 6.14 -2.71 -3.65
CA THR A 529 6.21 -4.18 -3.89
C THR A 529 5.21 -4.66 -4.94
N GLN A 530 5.51 -5.77 -5.64
CA GLN A 530 4.56 -6.37 -6.60
C GLN A 530 3.26 -6.82 -5.91
N GLU A 531 3.41 -7.54 -4.80
CA GLU A 531 2.33 -8.08 -3.98
C GLU A 531 2.38 -7.46 -2.57
N GLN A 532 1.48 -7.87 -1.67
CA GLN A 532 1.71 -7.70 -0.22
C GLN A 532 2.98 -8.46 0.20
N GLU A 533 3.52 -8.19 1.39
CA GLU A 533 4.85 -8.66 1.80
C GLU A 533 4.99 -10.19 1.72
N GLU A 534 4.02 -10.90 2.29
CA GLU A 534 3.94 -12.35 2.37
C GLU A 534 3.77 -12.93 0.96
N GLY A 535 2.88 -12.32 0.17
CA GLY A 535 2.67 -12.65 -1.25
C GLY A 535 3.95 -12.55 -2.07
N THR A 536 4.74 -11.49 -1.85
CA THR A 536 6.02 -11.26 -2.54
C THR A 536 7.05 -12.35 -2.20
N CYS A 537 7.03 -12.89 -0.97
CA CYS A 537 7.80 -14.08 -0.62
C CYS A 537 7.24 -15.34 -1.31
N TYR A 538 5.92 -15.54 -1.26
CA TYR A 538 5.24 -16.71 -1.84
C TYR A 538 5.35 -16.80 -3.38
N LEU A 539 5.61 -15.69 -4.10
CA LEU A 539 6.00 -15.71 -5.52
C LEU A 539 7.18 -16.66 -5.81
N CYS A 540 8.03 -16.96 -4.84
CA CYS A 540 9.13 -17.92 -4.96
C CYS A 540 9.07 -19.07 -3.94
N HIS A 541 8.27 -18.96 -2.88
CA HIS A 541 8.21 -19.88 -1.76
C HIS A 541 6.87 -20.65 -1.65
N ASP A 542 6.29 -20.97 -2.81
CA ASP A 542 5.15 -21.85 -3.02
C ASP A 542 5.61 -23.20 -3.60
N SER A 543 4.74 -24.20 -3.56
CA SER A 543 4.81 -25.50 -4.24
C SER A 543 5.14 -25.42 -5.75
N SER A 544 4.76 -24.32 -6.40
CA SER A 544 4.80 -24.14 -7.85
C SER A 544 5.50 -22.82 -8.26
N PRO A 545 6.82 -22.69 -8.00
CA PRO A 545 7.53 -21.44 -8.24
C PRO A 545 7.78 -21.19 -9.75
N PRO A 546 7.98 -19.92 -10.17
CA PRO A 546 8.23 -19.55 -11.57
C PRO A 546 9.42 -20.26 -12.20
N ALA A 547 9.33 -20.49 -13.52
CA ALA A 547 10.39 -21.14 -14.29
C ALA A 547 11.74 -20.42 -14.14
N GLY A 548 12.78 -21.17 -13.74
CA GLY A 548 14.12 -20.66 -13.42
C GLY A 548 14.42 -20.55 -11.93
N VAL A 549 13.41 -20.53 -11.05
CA VAL A 549 13.57 -20.43 -9.58
C VAL A 549 13.92 -21.79 -8.97
N ASN A 550 15.08 -22.34 -9.36
CA ASN A 550 15.53 -23.66 -8.94
C ASN A 550 15.98 -23.69 -7.47
N GLY A 551 15.31 -24.52 -6.66
CA GLY A 551 15.74 -24.87 -5.30
C GLY A 551 15.20 -24.00 -4.17
N ALA A 552 14.24 -23.12 -4.44
CA ALA A 552 13.45 -22.48 -3.38
C ALA A 552 12.61 -23.53 -2.61
N LYS A 553 12.11 -23.12 -1.45
CA LYS A 553 11.34 -23.99 -0.53
C LYS A 553 9.91 -23.50 -0.41
N ASP A 554 8.96 -24.42 -0.53
CA ASP A 554 7.55 -24.17 -0.28
C ASP A 554 7.33 -23.95 1.23
N VAL A 555 7.46 -22.69 1.66
CA VAL A 555 7.14 -22.22 3.01
C VAL A 555 5.65 -21.92 3.11
N LYS A 556 5.02 -21.56 1.98
CA LYS A 556 3.59 -21.25 1.91
C LYS A 556 2.74 -22.41 2.42
N SER A 557 3.01 -23.64 2.02
CA SER A 557 2.24 -24.79 2.53
C SER A 557 2.47 -25.09 4.03
N GLU A 558 3.50 -24.53 4.67
CA GLU A 558 3.67 -24.60 6.13
C GLU A 558 2.91 -23.47 6.84
N THR A 559 2.90 -22.25 6.28
CA THR A 559 2.29 -21.05 6.90
C THR A 559 0.81 -20.88 6.59
N THR A 560 0.38 -21.32 5.40
CA THR A 560 -1.02 -21.37 4.98
C THR A 560 -1.67 -22.74 5.22
N ALA A 561 -0.98 -23.66 5.91
CA ALA A 561 -1.61 -24.85 6.48
C ALA A 561 -2.46 -24.47 7.69
N THR A 562 -3.60 -23.83 7.43
CA THR A 562 -4.81 -24.29 8.12
C THR A 562 -4.88 -25.81 7.94
N VAL A 563 -5.18 -26.52 9.00
CA VAL A 563 -5.59 -27.92 8.84
C VAL A 563 -6.72 -27.93 7.83
N THR A 564 -6.67 -28.85 6.86
CA THR A 564 -7.92 -29.35 6.28
C THR A 564 -8.59 -30.20 7.35
N LEU A 565 -9.09 -29.54 8.41
CA LEU A 565 -10.02 -30.14 9.35
C LEU A 565 -11.12 -30.71 8.48
N GLU A 566 -11.41 -31.98 8.71
CA GLU A 566 -12.54 -32.56 8.04
C GLU A 566 -13.79 -31.95 8.65
N ARG A 567 -14.61 -31.35 7.78
CA ARG A 567 -15.98 -30.98 8.11
C ARG A 567 -16.70 -32.24 8.54
N MET A 568 -16.91 -32.41 9.84
CA MET A 568 -17.55 -33.60 10.40
C MET A 568 -18.94 -33.27 10.90
N LEU A 569 -19.79 -34.29 10.97
CA LEU A 569 -21.11 -34.17 11.57
C LEU A 569 -21.11 -34.94 12.89
N PHE A 570 -21.53 -34.29 13.96
CA PHE A 570 -21.69 -34.90 15.26
C PHE A 570 -23.17 -35.08 15.57
N ALA A 571 -23.55 -36.26 16.03
CA ALA A 571 -24.96 -36.64 16.18
C ALA A 571 -25.25 -37.52 17.40
N THR A 572 -26.50 -37.44 17.86
CA THR A 572 -27.09 -38.34 18.86
C THR A 572 -28.03 -39.35 18.17
N PRO A 573 -28.05 -40.64 18.56
CA PRO A 573 -29.02 -41.61 18.01
C PRO A 573 -30.43 -41.53 18.61
N GLY A 574 -30.63 -40.77 19.69
CA GLY A 574 -31.88 -40.70 20.45
C GLY A 574 -32.17 -41.93 21.33
N GLY A 575 -32.77 -41.71 22.49
CA GLY A 575 -33.17 -42.73 23.47
C GLY A 575 -32.04 -43.42 24.25
N ASN A 576 -30.78 -43.00 24.09
CA ASN A 576 -29.61 -43.62 24.73
C ASN A 576 -28.46 -42.62 24.93
N THR A 577 -27.33 -43.06 25.51
CA THR A 577 -26.18 -42.22 25.90
C THR A 577 -25.08 -42.06 24.84
N ASN A 578 -25.20 -42.72 23.67
CA ASN A 578 -24.13 -42.72 22.69
C ASN A 578 -24.03 -41.39 21.93
N PHE A 579 -22.80 -41.02 21.59
CA PHE A 579 -22.49 -39.88 20.71
C PHE A 579 -21.71 -40.39 19.50
N ARG A 580 -21.91 -39.75 18.34
CA ARG A 580 -21.44 -40.25 17.05
C ARG A 580 -20.77 -39.14 16.24
N ARG A 581 -19.68 -39.47 15.55
CA ARG A 581 -18.95 -38.57 14.62
C ARG A 581 -19.00 -39.18 13.22
N TYR A 582 -19.32 -38.39 12.22
CA TYR A 582 -19.33 -38.78 10.80
C TYR A 582 -18.22 -38.07 10.04
N SER A 583 -17.35 -38.86 9.41
CA SER A 583 -16.39 -38.38 8.40
C SER A 583 -17.08 -38.35 7.04
N ILE A 584 -17.15 -37.16 6.43
CA ILE A 584 -17.73 -36.91 5.10
C ILE A 584 -16.93 -37.62 4.01
N THR A 585 -15.62 -37.71 4.19
CA THR A 585 -14.60 -38.24 3.26
C THR A 585 -14.59 -39.76 3.26
N SER A 586 -14.68 -40.40 4.44
CA SER A 586 -14.77 -41.87 4.53
C SER A 586 -16.19 -42.41 4.38
N ASN A 587 -17.22 -41.55 4.48
CA ASN A 587 -18.63 -41.94 4.52
C ASN A 587 -18.91 -42.95 5.65
N SER A 588 -18.47 -42.65 6.88
CA SER A 588 -18.61 -43.56 8.03
C SER A 588 -18.78 -42.87 9.39
N TRP A 589 -19.47 -43.55 10.31
CA TRP A 589 -19.83 -43.13 11.67
C TRP A 589 -19.03 -43.82 12.79
N ASP A 590 -18.16 -43.07 13.46
CA ASP A 590 -17.48 -43.51 14.67
C ASP A 590 -18.38 -43.38 15.92
N THR A 591 -18.07 -44.17 16.95
CA THR A 591 -18.57 -43.93 18.32
C THR A 591 -17.62 -43.00 19.06
N ARG A 592 -18.14 -41.91 19.63
CA ARG A 592 -17.44 -41.01 20.56
C ARG A 592 -17.84 -41.34 21.99
N ALA A 593 -17.16 -40.77 22.99
CA ALA A 593 -17.45 -41.06 24.40
C ALA A 593 -18.94 -40.87 24.74
N SER A 594 -19.51 -41.80 25.52
CA SER A 594 -20.91 -41.75 25.92
C SER A 594 -21.15 -40.66 26.98
N SER A 595 -22.22 -39.89 26.84
CA SER A 595 -22.49 -38.69 27.64
C SER A 595 -23.03 -38.94 29.06
N SER A 596 -23.00 -40.20 29.53
CA SER A 596 -23.55 -40.70 30.80
C SER A 596 -24.99 -40.25 31.18
N THR A 597 -25.78 -39.73 30.23
CA THR A 597 -27.20 -39.37 30.41
C THR A 597 -27.91 -39.45 29.07
N ASN A 598 -29.03 -40.17 28.98
CA ASN A 598 -29.73 -40.41 27.70
C ASN A 598 -30.08 -39.10 26.98
N PHE A 599 -29.92 -39.09 25.66
CA PHE A 599 -30.42 -38.06 24.76
C PHE A 599 -31.88 -38.36 24.37
N ASN A 600 -32.84 -37.66 24.97
CA ASN A 600 -34.28 -37.86 24.78
C ASN A 600 -34.88 -36.74 23.92
N ALA A 601 -36.19 -36.80 23.66
CA ALA A 601 -36.91 -35.72 22.95
C ALA A 601 -36.63 -34.34 23.60
N GLY A 602 -36.15 -33.38 22.82
CA GLY A 602 -35.64 -32.09 23.30
C GLY A 602 -34.12 -32.05 23.53
N THR A 603 -33.37 -33.04 23.07
CA THR A 603 -31.94 -32.90 22.79
C THR A 603 -31.72 -31.98 21.58
N ALA A 604 -30.83 -31.01 21.75
CA ALA A 604 -30.30 -30.13 20.72
C ALA A 604 -28.77 -30.02 20.90
N LEU A 605 -28.06 -29.74 19.81
CA LEU A 605 -26.59 -29.64 19.75
C LEU A 605 -26.19 -28.31 19.11
N VAL A 606 -25.13 -27.67 19.62
CA VAL A 606 -24.51 -26.51 18.96
C VAL A 606 -22.99 -26.53 19.17
N TRP A 607 -22.23 -26.25 18.12
CA TRP A 607 -20.76 -26.17 18.12
C TRP A 607 -20.29 -24.73 18.31
N ASP A 608 -19.21 -24.50 19.07
CA ASP A 608 -18.69 -23.17 19.39
C ASP A 608 -17.71 -22.57 18.38
N GLY A 609 -17.50 -23.24 17.24
CA GLY A 609 -16.48 -22.83 16.25
C GLY A 609 -15.06 -23.22 16.66
N GLY A 610 -14.88 -23.94 17.77
CA GLY A 610 -13.61 -24.43 18.27
C GLY A 610 -13.69 -25.89 18.73
N ASP A 611 -13.32 -26.15 19.97
CA ASP A 611 -13.13 -27.51 20.50
C ASP A 611 -14.36 -28.08 21.23
N TYR A 612 -15.51 -27.37 21.30
CA TYR A 612 -16.64 -27.81 22.11
C TYR A 612 -18.01 -27.84 21.40
N ILE A 613 -18.73 -28.94 21.64
CA ILE A 613 -20.14 -29.10 21.24
C ILE A 613 -21.00 -29.11 22.51
N TYR A 614 -21.90 -28.15 22.63
CA TYR A 614 -22.83 -28.01 23.75
C TYR A 614 -24.12 -28.78 23.48
N ALA A 615 -24.68 -29.43 24.50
CA ALA A 615 -25.82 -30.33 24.36
C ALA A 615 -26.83 -30.22 25.51
N THR A 616 -28.12 -30.17 25.17
CA THR A 616 -29.22 -30.57 26.07
C THR A 616 -29.52 -32.06 25.94
N HIS A 617 -29.98 -32.69 27.02
CA HIS A 617 -30.25 -34.14 27.04
C HIS A 617 -31.73 -34.52 26.86
N GLY A 618 -32.65 -33.55 26.75
CA GLY A 618 -34.09 -33.82 26.59
C GLY A 618 -34.77 -34.43 27.83
N GLY A 619 -36.00 -34.02 28.13
CA GLY A 619 -36.78 -34.52 29.26
C GLY A 619 -36.30 -34.10 30.66
N GLY A 620 -35.23 -33.31 30.77
CA GLY A 620 -34.62 -32.86 32.01
C GLY A 620 -33.84 -31.56 31.84
N THR A 621 -33.21 -31.07 32.92
CA THR A 621 -32.45 -29.80 32.94
C THR A 621 -30.96 -29.94 32.59
N THR A 622 -30.48 -31.15 32.33
CA THR A 622 -29.05 -31.47 32.13
C THR A 622 -28.49 -30.78 30.89
N PHE A 623 -27.41 -30.03 31.09
CA PHE A 623 -26.63 -29.34 30.06
C PHE A 623 -25.17 -29.74 30.19
N ARG A 624 -24.54 -30.09 29.06
CA ARG A 624 -23.16 -30.56 29.00
C ARG A 624 -22.44 -29.98 27.80
N ARG A 625 -21.11 -30.11 27.78
CA ARG A 625 -20.32 -29.98 26.55
C ARG A 625 -19.46 -31.21 26.32
N PHE A 626 -19.33 -31.61 25.07
CA PHE A 626 -18.33 -32.55 24.59
C PHE A 626 -17.11 -31.75 24.15
N GLN A 627 -15.92 -32.17 24.55
CA GLN A 627 -14.66 -31.66 24.01
C GLN A 627 -14.19 -32.60 22.90
N ILE A 628 -13.92 -32.05 21.71
CA ILE A 628 -13.62 -32.81 20.50
C ILE A 628 -12.24 -33.46 20.61
N SER A 629 -11.21 -32.64 20.84
CA SER A 629 -9.80 -33.04 20.91
C SER A 629 -9.51 -34.12 21.95
N SER A 630 -10.15 -34.04 23.13
CA SER A 630 -9.97 -35.00 24.22
C SER A 630 -10.98 -36.16 24.20
N ASN A 631 -12.02 -36.08 23.35
CA ASN A 631 -13.14 -37.03 23.31
C ASN A 631 -13.78 -37.26 24.70
N THR A 632 -14.06 -36.18 25.44
CA THR A 632 -14.64 -36.24 26.80
C THR A 632 -15.92 -35.41 26.95
N TRP A 633 -16.71 -35.68 28.00
CA TRP A 633 -17.93 -34.95 28.35
C TRP A 633 -17.81 -34.25 29.70
N GLU A 634 -18.05 -32.94 29.73
CA GLU A 634 -18.16 -32.13 30.95
C GLU A 634 -19.60 -31.79 31.31
N ASN A 635 -19.90 -31.73 32.62
CA ASN A 635 -21.11 -31.09 33.12
C ASN A 635 -20.96 -29.57 33.11
N ARG A 636 -21.95 -28.86 32.55
CA ARG A 636 -22.05 -27.39 32.63
C ARG A 636 -23.17 -27.00 33.61
N ALA A 637 -23.34 -25.70 33.86
CA ALA A 637 -24.46 -25.25 34.69
C ALA A 637 -25.80 -25.72 34.11
N SER A 638 -26.63 -26.31 34.96
CA SER A 638 -27.95 -26.79 34.59
C SER A 638 -28.81 -25.66 34.04
N THR A 639 -29.60 -25.94 32.99
CA THR A 639 -30.55 -25.00 32.39
C THR A 639 -31.59 -24.44 33.36
N GLY A 640 -31.82 -25.11 34.50
CA GLY A 640 -32.91 -24.80 35.43
C GLY A 640 -34.31 -25.16 34.92
N VAL A 641 -34.50 -25.35 33.61
CA VAL A 641 -35.80 -25.59 32.97
C VAL A 641 -35.75 -26.77 31.99
N ASN A 642 -36.59 -27.78 32.21
CA ASN A 642 -36.55 -29.05 31.46
C ASN A 642 -36.72 -28.82 29.95
N ALA A 643 -35.81 -29.36 29.14
CA ALA A 643 -35.94 -29.43 27.69
C ALA A 643 -37.01 -30.44 27.27
N GLY A 644 -37.65 -30.23 26.10
CA GLY A 644 -38.64 -31.16 25.53
C GLY A 644 -38.83 -30.96 24.03
N GLU A 645 -39.88 -31.54 23.43
CA GLU A 645 -40.17 -31.35 22.00
C GLU A 645 -40.15 -29.86 21.61
N GLY A 646 -39.43 -29.51 20.54
CA GLY A 646 -39.28 -28.11 20.11
C GLY A 646 -38.21 -27.31 20.85
N ALA A 647 -37.25 -27.98 21.48
CA ALA A 647 -36.08 -27.35 22.08
C ALA A 647 -34.93 -27.25 21.07
N SER A 648 -34.27 -26.09 21.01
CA SER A 648 -33.16 -25.79 20.10
C SER A 648 -32.12 -24.88 20.75
N LEU A 649 -30.90 -24.87 20.21
CA LEU A 649 -29.75 -24.11 20.71
C LEU A 649 -29.08 -23.36 19.55
N GLU A 650 -28.95 -22.03 19.69
CA GLU A 650 -28.14 -21.20 18.80
C GLU A 650 -26.92 -20.65 19.54
N ILE A 651 -25.90 -20.21 18.80
CA ILE A 651 -24.69 -19.58 19.36
C ILE A 651 -24.33 -18.31 18.58
N GLU A 652 -23.96 -17.26 19.30
CA GLU A 652 -23.32 -16.06 18.72
C GLU A 652 -22.29 -15.54 19.72
N GLY A 653 -21.01 -15.61 19.33
CA GLY A 653 -19.87 -15.28 20.19
C GLY A 653 -19.89 -16.03 21.53
N ASN A 654 -19.84 -15.28 22.64
CA ASN A 654 -19.79 -15.83 24.01
C ASN A 654 -21.16 -16.32 24.55
N TYR A 655 -22.20 -16.36 23.73
CA TYR A 655 -23.58 -16.61 24.17
C TYR A 655 -24.25 -17.76 23.42
N ILE A 656 -24.88 -18.66 24.18
CA ILE A 656 -25.80 -19.68 23.64
C ILE A 656 -27.23 -19.25 23.97
N TYR A 657 -28.10 -19.23 22.97
CA TYR A 657 -29.52 -18.91 23.09
C TYR A 657 -30.31 -20.22 23.05
N TYR A 658 -31.14 -20.46 24.08
CA TYR A 658 -31.85 -21.71 24.27
C TYR A 658 -33.34 -21.48 24.22
N PHE A 659 -33.99 -22.09 23.24
CA PHE A 659 -35.45 -22.18 23.16
C PHE A 659 -35.87 -23.48 23.83
N ARG A 660 -36.75 -23.40 24.83
CA ARG A 660 -37.04 -24.52 25.72
C ARG A 660 -37.94 -25.61 25.08
N GLY A 661 -38.78 -25.22 24.13
CA GLY A 661 -39.84 -26.09 23.63
C GLY A 661 -40.86 -26.46 24.71
N ALA A 662 -41.20 -27.76 24.76
CA ALA A 662 -42.05 -28.38 25.77
C ALA A 662 -43.44 -27.73 25.93
N ASN A 663 -44.02 -27.27 24.81
CA ASN A 663 -45.27 -26.50 24.73
C ASN A 663 -45.25 -25.19 25.55
N THR A 664 -44.10 -24.54 25.65
CA THR A 664 -43.93 -23.24 26.33
C THR A 664 -43.25 -22.19 25.44
N ASN A 665 -43.45 -20.93 25.77
CA ASN A 665 -42.80 -19.76 25.16
C ASN A 665 -41.43 -19.46 25.77
N LYS A 666 -40.90 -20.32 26.65
CA LYS A 666 -39.72 -20.04 27.46
C LYS A 666 -38.43 -20.03 26.63
N ALA A 667 -37.65 -18.97 26.76
CA ALA A 667 -36.32 -18.83 26.17
C ALA A 667 -35.35 -18.17 27.17
N LEU A 668 -34.07 -18.52 27.11
CA LEU A 668 -33.04 -18.07 28.05
C LEU A 668 -31.64 -18.13 27.44
N ARG A 669 -30.71 -17.32 27.97
CA ARG A 669 -29.34 -17.22 27.44
C ARG A 669 -28.31 -17.78 28.41
N TYR A 670 -27.38 -18.59 27.91
CA TYR A 670 -26.17 -19.03 28.62
C TYR A 670 -24.97 -18.18 28.20
N THR A 671 -24.12 -17.85 29.17
CA THR A 671 -22.84 -17.16 28.95
C THR A 671 -21.71 -18.18 29.10
N ILE A 672 -20.96 -18.41 28.03
CA ILE A 672 -19.96 -19.49 27.96
C ILE A 672 -18.85 -19.26 28.97
N SER A 673 -18.22 -18.08 28.96
CA SER A 673 -17.08 -17.73 29.82
C SER A 673 -17.37 -17.76 31.32
N THR A 674 -18.62 -17.56 31.74
CA THR A 674 -19.01 -17.55 33.16
C THR A 674 -19.79 -18.78 33.61
N ASN A 675 -20.05 -19.74 32.70
CA ASN A 675 -20.82 -20.96 32.98
C ASN A 675 -22.20 -20.66 33.61
N ALA A 676 -22.93 -19.66 33.12
CA ALA A 676 -24.14 -19.15 33.79
C ALA A 676 -25.32 -18.94 32.82
N TRP A 677 -26.51 -19.38 33.25
CA TRP A 677 -27.80 -19.12 32.58
C TRP A 677 -28.47 -17.85 33.12
N SER A 678 -29.21 -17.15 32.26
CA SER A 678 -30.06 -16.02 32.64
C SER A 678 -31.37 -16.00 31.84
N ASP A 679 -32.49 -16.12 32.56
CA ASP A 679 -33.87 -15.97 32.07
C ASP A 679 -34.19 -14.49 31.74
N ALA A 680 -33.55 -13.54 32.44
CA ALA A 680 -33.75 -12.10 32.23
C ALA A 680 -32.94 -11.53 31.04
N ALA A 681 -32.00 -12.31 30.48
CA ALA A 681 -31.12 -11.87 29.40
C ALA A 681 -31.64 -12.18 27.98
N MET A 682 -32.84 -12.78 27.88
CA MET A 682 -33.50 -13.12 26.62
C MET A 682 -35.01 -13.08 26.85
N ALA A 683 -35.77 -12.46 25.96
CA ALA A 683 -37.22 -12.41 26.05
C ALA A 683 -37.83 -13.79 25.74
N ASP A 684 -38.85 -14.16 26.50
CA ASP A 684 -39.76 -15.24 26.13
C ASP A 684 -40.39 -14.98 24.74
N VAL A 685 -40.66 -16.05 23.99
CA VAL A 685 -41.18 -16.04 22.63
C VAL A 685 -42.55 -15.35 22.57
N ASN A 686 -42.55 -14.06 22.23
CA ASN A 686 -43.74 -13.23 22.19
C ASN A 686 -43.64 -12.13 21.12
N VAL A 687 -44.76 -11.77 20.50
CA VAL A 687 -44.85 -10.59 19.62
C VAL A 687 -45.99 -9.71 20.11
N GLY A 688 -45.72 -8.44 20.38
CA GLY A 688 -46.72 -7.49 20.88
C GLY A 688 -47.39 -7.91 22.20
N GLY A 689 -46.64 -8.59 23.09
CA GLY A 689 -47.18 -9.14 24.34
C GLY A 689 -48.01 -10.42 24.19
N THR A 690 -48.17 -10.95 22.97
CA THR A 690 -48.81 -12.26 22.74
C THR A 690 -47.75 -13.35 22.75
N ASN A 691 -47.79 -14.24 23.75
CA ASN A 691 -46.88 -15.36 23.91
C ASN A 691 -47.20 -16.51 22.94
N TYR A 692 -46.16 -17.17 22.41
CA TYR A 692 -46.28 -18.31 21.49
C TYR A 692 -45.52 -19.54 22.00
N SER A 693 -46.24 -20.61 22.33
CA SER A 693 -45.63 -21.88 22.75
C SER A 693 -44.98 -22.64 21.60
N LEU A 694 -43.73 -23.07 21.81
CA LEU A 694 -42.96 -23.96 20.96
C LEU A 694 -43.15 -25.43 21.38
N ALA A 695 -43.33 -26.36 20.42
CA ALA A 695 -43.49 -27.80 20.67
C ALA A 695 -42.97 -28.62 19.46
N ARG A 696 -43.48 -29.84 19.20
CA ARG A 696 -43.13 -30.63 17.99
C ARG A 696 -43.05 -29.78 16.70
N GLY A 697 -41.96 -29.93 15.95
CA GLY A 697 -41.70 -29.15 14.73
C GLY A 697 -41.33 -27.68 14.95
N ALA A 698 -41.21 -27.23 16.21
CA ALA A 698 -40.54 -25.98 16.52
C ALA A 698 -39.03 -26.21 16.47
N ASP A 699 -38.32 -25.21 15.97
CA ASP A 699 -36.88 -25.23 15.81
C ASP A 699 -36.38 -23.81 15.54
N SER A 700 -35.07 -23.58 15.63
CA SER A 700 -34.45 -22.30 15.30
C SER A 700 -33.21 -22.46 14.43
N THR A 701 -32.74 -21.35 13.86
CA THR A 701 -31.41 -21.24 13.25
C THR A 701 -30.94 -19.79 13.31
N HIS A 702 -29.65 -19.58 13.57
CA HIS A 702 -28.99 -18.28 13.59
C HIS A 702 -28.17 -18.03 12.33
N ILE A 703 -28.14 -16.78 11.89
CA ILE A 703 -27.26 -16.29 10.83
C ILE A 703 -26.02 -15.71 11.50
N THR A 704 -24.91 -16.44 11.49
CA THR A 704 -23.66 -16.06 12.17
C THR A 704 -23.21 -14.65 11.78
N GLY A 705 -22.98 -13.77 12.76
CA GLY A 705 -22.65 -12.35 12.55
C GLY A 705 -23.81 -11.42 12.18
N ASP A 706 -25.06 -11.90 12.13
CA ASP A 706 -26.28 -11.09 12.00
C ASP A 706 -27.04 -11.04 13.34
N ASP A 707 -27.85 -10.00 13.52
CA ASP A 707 -28.63 -9.74 14.75
C ASP A 707 -29.76 -10.77 14.99
N TYR A 708 -30.00 -11.70 14.06
CA TYR A 708 -31.28 -12.38 13.95
C TYR A 708 -31.23 -13.90 14.07
N ILE A 709 -31.99 -14.40 15.05
CA ILE A 709 -32.36 -15.82 15.15
C ILE A 709 -33.75 -16.00 14.55
N TYR A 710 -33.90 -16.96 13.65
CA TYR A 710 -35.19 -17.34 13.06
C TYR A 710 -35.76 -18.55 13.80
N VAL A 711 -37.09 -18.57 14.02
CA VAL A 711 -37.76 -19.57 14.86
C VAL A 711 -39.06 -20.03 14.21
N MET A 712 -39.19 -21.34 13.95
CA MET A 712 -40.45 -21.98 13.58
C MET A 712 -41.25 -22.29 14.85
N GLN A 713 -42.56 -21.99 14.89
CA GLN A 713 -43.35 -22.28 16.10
C GLN A 713 -43.71 -23.77 16.26
N GLY A 714 -43.80 -24.52 15.16
CA GLY A 714 -44.32 -25.89 15.17
C GLY A 714 -45.71 -25.98 15.82
N ASN A 715 -45.95 -27.02 16.61
CA ASN A 715 -47.16 -27.20 17.42
C ASN A 715 -48.48 -27.19 16.60
N GLY A 716 -48.41 -27.56 15.31
CA GLY A 716 -49.54 -27.47 14.37
C GLY A 716 -49.83 -26.04 13.86
N GLN A 717 -48.93 -25.09 14.08
CA GLN A 717 -49.02 -23.70 13.61
C GLN A 717 -48.07 -23.46 12.43
N THR A 718 -48.42 -22.53 11.53
CA THR A 718 -47.56 -22.08 10.40
C THR A 718 -46.71 -20.85 10.74
N ARG A 719 -46.69 -20.43 12.01
CA ARG A 719 -46.09 -19.15 12.43
C ARG A 719 -44.58 -19.24 12.40
N PHE A 720 -43.97 -18.30 11.67
CA PHE A 720 -42.54 -18.09 11.60
C PHE A 720 -42.18 -16.75 12.25
N LEU A 721 -41.15 -16.75 13.08
CA LEU A 721 -40.72 -15.63 13.90
C LEU A 721 -39.23 -15.31 13.65
N ARG A 722 -38.85 -14.07 13.95
CA ARG A 722 -37.46 -13.63 14.01
C ARG A 722 -37.21 -12.83 15.28
N TYR A 723 -36.32 -13.33 16.12
CA TYR A 723 -35.78 -12.67 17.32
C TYR A 723 -34.63 -11.75 16.93
N SER A 724 -34.59 -10.54 17.50
CA SER A 724 -33.47 -9.60 17.46
C SER A 724 -32.63 -9.77 18.73
N ILE A 725 -31.33 -10.01 18.59
CA ILE A 725 -30.39 -10.21 19.69
C ILE A 725 -30.14 -8.90 20.44
N SER A 726 -29.82 -7.82 19.72
CA SER A 726 -29.59 -6.49 20.29
C SER A 726 -30.90 -5.83 20.75
N GLY A 727 -32.00 -6.03 20.03
CA GLY A 727 -33.32 -5.50 20.35
C GLY A 727 -34.15 -6.33 21.32
N ASN A 728 -33.67 -7.52 21.73
CA ASN A 728 -34.29 -8.46 22.68
C ASN A 728 -35.82 -8.66 22.46
N THR A 729 -36.25 -8.78 21.20
CA THR A 729 -37.67 -8.78 20.80
C THR A 729 -37.92 -9.66 19.58
N TYR A 730 -39.13 -10.22 19.44
CA TYR A 730 -39.53 -11.02 18.28
C TYR A 730 -40.43 -10.24 17.33
N THR A 731 -40.34 -10.59 16.05
CA THR A 731 -41.18 -10.10 14.95
C THR A 731 -41.71 -11.27 14.14
N THR A 732 -42.93 -11.16 13.60
CA THR A 732 -43.47 -12.16 12.66
C THR A 732 -42.83 -12.03 11.28
N ARG A 733 -42.61 -13.17 10.62
CA ARG A 733 -42.19 -13.28 9.21
C ARG A 733 -43.29 -13.98 8.41
N ALA A 734 -43.09 -14.15 7.10
CA ALA A 734 -44.01 -14.94 6.29
C ALA A 734 -44.16 -16.37 6.84
N THR A 735 -45.40 -16.84 6.94
CA THR A 735 -45.74 -18.16 7.50
C THR A 735 -45.22 -19.30 6.64
N THR A 736 -44.84 -20.42 7.27
CA THR A 736 -44.42 -21.64 6.57
C THR A 736 -45.54 -22.18 5.67
N PRO A 737 -45.23 -22.84 4.53
CA PRO A 737 -46.25 -23.31 3.57
C PRO A 737 -47.27 -24.28 4.16
N ALA A 738 -46.84 -25.10 5.13
CA ALA A 738 -47.71 -25.89 5.99
C ALA A 738 -47.20 -25.86 7.43
N ALA A 739 -47.97 -26.40 8.38
CA ALA A 739 -47.50 -26.53 9.76
C ALA A 739 -46.36 -27.56 9.85
N PRO A 740 -45.22 -27.23 10.51
CA PRO A 740 -44.21 -28.20 10.87
C PRO A 740 -44.71 -29.19 11.94
N ASP A 741 -44.13 -30.40 11.93
CA ASP A 741 -44.43 -31.49 12.86
C ASP A 741 -43.13 -32.22 13.28
N ARG A 742 -43.20 -33.37 13.95
CA ARG A 742 -42.03 -34.12 14.41
C ARG A 742 -41.02 -34.43 13.29
N GLY A 743 -39.75 -34.11 13.53
CA GLY A 743 -38.68 -34.15 12.51
C GLY A 743 -38.61 -32.90 11.63
N GLY A 744 -39.42 -31.87 11.93
CA GLY A 744 -39.28 -30.55 11.33
C GLY A 744 -38.15 -29.78 12.00
N GLN A 745 -37.25 -29.25 11.18
CA GLN A 745 -36.08 -28.46 11.58
C GLN A 745 -35.78 -27.40 10.52
N ILE A 746 -35.02 -26.37 10.88
CA ILE A 746 -34.58 -25.27 10.00
C ILE A 746 -33.07 -25.06 10.15
N GLU A 747 -32.37 -24.77 9.05
CA GLU A 747 -30.92 -24.53 9.04
C GLU A 747 -30.56 -23.43 8.03
N TRP A 748 -29.57 -22.62 8.38
CA TRP A 748 -28.95 -21.65 7.47
C TRP A 748 -27.72 -22.26 6.81
N ALA A 749 -27.67 -22.21 5.47
CA ALA A 749 -26.42 -22.44 4.76
C ALA A 749 -25.61 -21.15 4.77
N GLY A 750 -24.43 -21.15 5.40
CA GLY A 750 -23.64 -19.93 5.58
C GLY A 750 -23.29 -19.23 4.27
N GLY A 751 -23.37 -17.89 4.30
CA GLY A 751 -23.23 -17.04 3.11
C GLY A 751 -24.45 -17.03 2.18
N SER A 752 -25.51 -17.80 2.46
CA SER A 752 -26.72 -17.85 1.64
C SER A 752 -27.74 -16.78 2.04
N GLN A 753 -28.47 -16.23 1.05
CA GLN A 753 -29.70 -15.46 1.27
C GLN A 753 -30.92 -16.33 1.65
N TYR A 754 -30.71 -17.63 1.88
CA TYR A 754 -31.77 -18.61 2.10
C TYR A 754 -31.61 -19.41 3.39
N LEU A 755 -32.73 -19.61 4.09
CA LEU A 755 -32.89 -20.65 5.11
C LEU A 755 -33.55 -21.87 4.48
N TYR A 756 -33.26 -23.07 4.98
CA TYR A 756 -33.80 -24.33 4.49
C TYR A 756 -34.51 -25.06 5.63
N ALA A 757 -35.71 -25.61 5.38
CA ALA A 757 -36.51 -26.24 6.43
C ALA A 757 -37.09 -27.59 6.02
N LEU A 758 -36.96 -28.59 6.88
CA LEU A 758 -37.74 -29.82 6.85
C LEU A 758 -39.09 -29.56 7.49
N ARG A 759 -40.16 -30.06 6.87
CA ARG A 759 -41.50 -30.00 7.47
C ARG A 759 -41.69 -30.95 8.67
N GLY A 760 -41.03 -32.11 8.64
CA GLY A 760 -41.31 -33.22 9.56
C GLY A 760 -42.52 -34.05 9.15
N ASN A 761 -42.54 -35.32 9.58
CA ASN A 761 -43.50 -36.38 9.22
C ASN A 761 -43.82 -36.48 7.70
N SER A 762 -42.88 -36.07 6.84
CA SER A 762 -43.10 -35.88 5.40
C SER A 762 -41.78 -35.89 4.62
N THR A 763 -41.85 -35.95 3.28
CA THR A 763 -40.73 -35.65 2.37
C THR A 763 -40.48 -34.16 2.21
N THR A 764 -41.48 -33.33 2.53
CA THR A 764 -41.53 -31.91 2.18
C THR A 764 -40.33 -31.12 2.70
N PHE A 765 -39.59 -30.51 1.77
CA PHE A 765 -38.46 -29.63 2.04
C PHE A 765 -38.74 -28.22 1.48
N TRP A 766 -38.38 -27.19 2.24
CA TRP A 766 -38.68 -25.80 1.92
C TRP A 766 -37.44 -24.92 1.89
N ARG A 767 -37.51 -23.84 1.11
CA ARG A 767 -36.57 -22.73 1.15
C ARG A 767 -37.28 -21.42 1.49
N TYR A 768 -36.73 -20.65 2.42
CA TYR A 768 -37.16 -19.28 2.73
C TYR A 768 -36.15 -18.30 2.18
N ASP A 769 -36.60 -17.30 1.42
CA ASP A 769 -35.77 -16.16 1.01
C ASP A 769 -35.83 -15.07 2.09
N ILE A 770 -34.66 -14.72 2.61
CA ILE A 770 -34.50 -13.80 3.74
C ILE A 770 -34.83 -12.36 3.33
N GLY A 771 -34.41 -11.94 2.13
CA GLY A 771 -34.61 -10.57 1.62
C GLY A 771 -36.03 -10.33 1.13
N ALA A 772 -36.62 -11.30 0.42
CA ALA A 772 -37.99 -11.25 -0.07
C ALA A 772 -39.03 -11.59 1.01
N ASN A 773 -38.62 -12.14 2.17
CA ASN A 773 -39.52 -12.61 3.24
C ASN A 773 -40.62 -13.53 2.68
N SER A 774 -40.22 -14.61 1.99
CA SER A 774 -41.15 -15.55 1.35
C SER A 774 -40.64 -16.98 1.37
N TRP A 775 -41.56 -17.94 1.43
CA TRP A 775 -41.28 -19.37 1.37
C TRP A 775 -41.55 -19.92 -0.03
N SER A 776 -40.76 -20.90 -0.46
CA SER A 776 -41.00 -21.67 -1.67
C SER A 776 -40.76 -23.17 -1.44
N ASP A 777 -41.70 -23.94 -1.98
CA ASP A 777 -41.74 -25.40 -2.02
C ASP A 777 -41.07 -25.84 -3.34
N ALA A 778 -41.65 -25.44 -4.48
CA ALA A 778 -41.16 -25.74 -5.84
C ALA A 778 -39.77 -25.16 -6.23
N ALA A 779 -39.09 -24.40 -5.35
CA ALA A 779 -37.72 -23.93 -5.59
C ALA A 779 -36.63 -24.85 -5.00
N VAL A 780 -37.02 -25.93 -4.33
CA VAL A 780 -36.13 -27.00 -3.83
C VAL A 780 -36.75 -28.38 -4.11
N ASN A 781 -35.93 -29.43 -4.12
CA ASN A 781 -36.39 -30.80 -4.25
C ASN A 781 -36.65 -31.46 -2.88
N ASP A 782 -37.74 -32.22 -2.79
CA ASP A 782 -38.14 -33.01 -1.61
C ASP A 782 -37.11 -34.07 -1.22
N THR A 783 -37.12 -34.48 0.06
CA THR A 783 -36.19 -35.51 0.55
C THR A 783 -36.50 -36.90 -0.03
N PRO A 784 -35.51 -37.83 -0.11
CA PRO A 784 -35.71 -39.15 -0.70
C PRO A 784 -36.67 -40.09 0.05
N GLY A 785 -37.26 -39.66 1.17
CA GLY A 785 -38.19 -40.44 1.97
C GLY A 785 -38.47 -39.75 3.31
N ASN A 786 -39.68 -39.96 3.86
CA ASN A 786 -40.17 -39.19 5.00
C ASN A 786 -39.15 -39.07 6.14
N ILE A 787 -38.96 -37.82 6.58
CA ILE A 787 -38.29 -37.50 7.84
C ILE A 787 -39.29 -37.67 8.99
N GLY A 788 -38.85 -38.30 10.09
CA GLY A 788 -39.65 -38.53 11.28
C GLY A 788 -39.01 -38.00 12.56
N ASP A 789 -39.54 -38.41 13.70
CA ASP A 789 -39.08 -37.98 15.04
C ASP A 789 -37.58 -38.27 15.27
N GLY A 790 -36.82 -37.26 15.72
CA GLY A 790 -35.35 -37.28 15.75
C GLY A 790 -34.65 -36.99 14.41
N GLY A 791 -35.39 -36.61 13.38
CA GLY A 791 -34.82 -36.06 12.15
C GLY A 791 -34.27 -34.66 12.40
N SER A 792 -33.14 -34.33 11.75
CA SER A 792 -32.36 -33.13 12.05
C SER A 792 -31.51 -32.68 10.85
N LEU A 793 -31.30 -31.36 10.70
CA LEU A 793 -30.45 -30.74 9.68
C LEU A 793 -29.08 -30.32 10.26
N ALA A 794 -28.06 -30.25 9.40
CA ALA A 794 -26.85 -29.45 9.63
C ALA A 794 -26.22 -29.04 8.29
N TRP A 795 -25.81 -27.78 8.15
CA TRP A 795 -24.96 -27.31 7.05
C TRP A 795 -23.49 -27.63 7.38
N ASP A 796 -22.75 -28.16 6.39
CA ASP A 796 -21.38 -28.65 6.58
C ASP A 796 -20.28 -27.58 6.51
N GLY A 797 -20.62 -26.29 6.54
CA GLY A 797 -19.63 -25.23 6.30
C GLY A 797 -19.16 -25.15 4.85
N GLY A 798 -19.87 -25.79 3.91
CA GLY A 798 -19.50 -25.90 2.50
C GLY A 798 -20.70 -25.91 1.56
N SER A 799 -20.75 -26.87 0.63
CA SER A 799 -21.76 -26.92 -0.45
C SER A 799 -22.99 -27.78 -0.12
N TYR A 800 -23.07 -28.39 1.07
CA TYR A 800 -24.11 -29.36 1.36
C TYR A 800 -24.83 -29.14 2.70
N ILE A 801 -26.12 -29.46 2.70
CA ILE A 801 -26.92 -29.60 3.93
C ILE A 801 -27.17 -31.09 4.13
N TRP A 802 -26.92 -31.58 5.33
CA TRP A 802 -27.07 -32.98 5.69
C TRP A 802 -28.32 -33.17 6.54
N ALA A 803 -29.00 -34.30 6.39
CA ALA A 803 -30.22 -34.61 7.12
C ALA A 803 -30.20 -36.03 7.72
N LEU A 804 -30.37 -36.12 9.04
CA LEU A 804 -30.77 -37.36 9.70
C LEU A 804 -32.24 -37.62 9.41
N ARG A 805 -32.57 -38.86 9.03
CA ARG A 805 -33.96 -39.22 8.70
C ARG A 805 -34.90 -39.33 9.91
N GLY A 806 -34.40 -39.72 11.08
CA GLY A 806 -35.25 -39.98 12.25
C GLY A 806 -36.24 -41.14 12.04
N GLY A 807 -37.29 -41.18 12.85
CA GLY A 807 -38.40 -42.13 12.73
C GLY A 807 -38.03 -43.59 12.95
N GLY A 808 -36.90 -43.87 13.61
CA GLY A 808 -36.33 -45.22 13.77
C GLY A 808 -35.54 -45.71 12.55
N ALA A 809 -35.39 -44.91 11.50
CA ALA A 809 -34.59 -45.23 10.32
C ALA A 809 -33.11 -44.84 10.51
N ASN A 810 -32.24 -45.40 9.66
CA ASN A 810 -30.79 -45.22 9.71
C ASN A 810 -30.19 -44.45 8.51
N ASN A 811 -31.03 -43.84 7.67
CA ASN A 811 -30.54 -43.12 6.48
C ASN A 811 -29.96 -41.74 6.86
N LEU A 812 -28.80 -41.44 6.30
CA LEU A 812 -28.21 -40.10 6.23
C LEU A 812 -28.37 -39.59 4.79
N TYR A 813 -29.03 -38.44 4.64
CA TYR A 813 -29.22 -37.78 3.35
C TYR A 813 -28.31 -36.54 3.25
N ARG A 814 -27.90 -36.20 2.02
CA ARG A 814 -27.09 -35.02 1.70
C ARG A 814 -27.71 -34.24 0.55
N PHE A 815 -28.08 -33.00 0.77
CA PHE A 815 -28.58 -32.05 -0.23
C PHE A 815 -27.42 -31.24 -0.82
N ASN A 816 -27.26 -31.25 -2.13
CA ASN A 816 -26.41 -30.31 -2.85
C ASN A 816 -27.18 -28.99 -3.06
N ILE A 817 -26.67 -27.89 -2.48
CA ILE A 817 -27.32 -26.59 -2.47
C ILE A 817 -27.44 -26.00 -3.89
N SER A 818 -26.34 -26.01 -4.66
CA SER A 818 -26.31 -25.43 -6.02
C SER A 818 -26.89 -26.37 -7.06
N GLY A 819 -26.71 -27.68 -6.88
CA GLY A 819 -27.28 -28.73 -7.73
C GLY A 819 -28.72 -29.11 -7.40
N ASN A 820 -29.37 -28.47 -6.41
CA ASN A 820 -30.73 -28.73 -5.91
C ASN A 820 -31.10 -30.23 -5.89
N SER A 821 -30.29 -31.07 -5.24
CA SER A 821 -30.45 -32.53 -5.35
C SER A 821 -30.04 -33.28 -4.09
N TRP A 822 -30.85 -34.26 -3.70
CA TRP A 822 -30.57 -35.14 -2.56
C TRP A 822 -29.84 -36.42 -2.98
N THR A 823 -28.82 -36.79 -2.22
CA THR A 823 -28.12 -38.08 -2.27
C THR A 823 -28.43 -38.85 -0.98
N ASN A 824 -28.70 -40.16 -1.06
CA ASN A 824 -28.70 -41.05 0.11
C ASN A 824 -27.32 -41.68 0.26
N MET A 825 -26.66 -41.46 1.39
CA MET A 825 -25.23 -41.77 1.57
C MET A 825 -24.96 -43.21 2.04
N ASN A 826 -25.95 -43.87 2.67
CA ASN A 826 -25.90 -45.26 3.16
C ASN A 826 -24.54 -45.69 3.77
N PRO A 827 -24.04 -45.01 4.84
CA PRO A 827 -22.75 -45.33 5.45
C PRO A 827 -22.73 -46.76 6.04
N SER A 828 -21.55 -47.40 6.00
CA SER A 828 -21.34 -48.82 6.31
C SER A 828 -21.70 -49.26 7.73
N ASN A 829 -21.76 -48.30 8.66
CA ASN A 829 -21.98 -48.44 10.09
C ASN A 829 -23.15 -47.56 10.59
N ALA A 830 -24.12 -47.29 9.72
CA ALA A 830 -25.35 -46.55 10.01
C ALA A 830 -26.15 -47.10 11.21
N PHE A 831 -26.73 -46.21 12.00
CA PHE A 831 -27.52 -46.51 13.20
C PHE A 831 -28.93 -45.92 13.13
N ASN A 832 -29.90 -46.55 13.81
CA ASN A 832 -31.28 -46.05 13.86
C ASN A 832 -31.37 -44.76 14.69
N VAL A 833 -32.00 -43.73 14.12
CA VAL A 833 -32.22 -42.42 14.76
C VAL A 833 -33.65 -42.34 15.31
N ASN A 834 -33.78 -42.08 16.61
CA ASN A 834 -35.03 -42.05 17.37
C ASN A 834 -35.28 -40.65 17.95
N ALA A 835 -36.41 -40.44 18.64
CA ALA A 835 -36.68 -39.20 19.36
C ALA A 835 -35.53 -38.82 20.32
N GLY A 836 -35.00 -37.60 20.18
CA GLY A 836 -33.74 -37.17 20.80
C GLY A 836 -32.50 -37.32 19.92
N GLY A 837 -32.68 -37.74 18.67
CA GLY A 837 -31.70 -37.53 17.61
C GLY A 837 -31.61 -36.06 17.23
N ALA A 838 -30.38 -35.56 17.14
CA ALA A 838 -30.00 -34.22 16.73
C ALA A 838 -28.62 -34.29 16.06
N MET A 839 -28.29 -33.31 15.23
CA MET A 839 -27.03 -33.21 14.51
C MET A 839 -26.47 -31.77 14.59
N THR A 840 -25.15 -31.62 14.49
CA THR A 840 -24.49 -30.34 14.24
C THR A 840 -23.18 -30.59 13.47
N ARG A 841 -22.61 -29.55 12.83
CA ARG A 841 -21.24 -29.63 12.28
C ARG A 841 -20.22 -29.39 13.39
N ALA A 842 -19.03 -29.98 13.24
CA ALA A 842 -17.81 -29.46 13.84
C ALA A 842 -16.62 -29.93 13.02
N ASP A 843 -15.55 -29.14 13.02
CA ASP A 843 -14.35 -29.41 12.23
C ASP A 843 -13.33 -30.20 13.08
N ASP A 844 -12.92 -31.39 12.64
CA ASP A 844 -12.14 -32.37 13.43
C ASP A 844 -11.09 -33.11 12.56
N ASP A 845 -10.10 -33.78 13.17
CA ASP A 845 -9.08 -34.56 12.44
C ASP A 845 -9.67 -35.90 11.93
N PRO A 846 -9.52 -36.25 10.64
CA PRO A 846 -9.88 -37.57 10.11
C PRO A 846 -9.41 -38.75 10.97
N VAL A 847 -8.20 -38.68 11.54
CA VAL A 847 -7.53 -39.80 12.23
C VAL A 847 -7.37 -39.51 13.73
N GLY A 848 -7.44 -40.56 14.55
CA GLY A 848 -7.15 -40.44 15.99
C GLY A 848 -5.67 -40.22 16.29
N GLY A 849 -5.21 -38.97 16.15
CA GLY A 849 -3.89 -38.49 16.55
C GLY A 849 -3.96 -37.00 16.91
N GLY A 850 -3.23 -36.58 17.95
CA GLY A 850 -3.30 -35.20 18.44
C GLY A 850 -2.47 -34.23 17.61
N SER A 851 -2.99 -33.78 16.46
CA SER A 851 -2.22 -32.94 15.52
C SER A 851 -3.04 -31.83 14.84
N GLN A 852 -3.24 -30.71 15.54
CA GLN A 852 -3.66 -29.45 14.93
C GLN A 852 -2.41 -28.70 14.41
N PRO A 853 -2.26 -28.49 13.09
CA PRO A 853 -1.36 -27.49 12.53
C PRO A 853 -1.36 -26.16 13.29
N THR A 854 -0.20 -25.83 13.85
CA THR A 854 0.08 -24.55 14.51
C THR A 854 1.24 -23.87 13.80
N ALA A 855 1.06 -22.58 13.53
CA ALA A 855 1.97 -21.77 12.72
C ALA A 855 2.07 -20.35 13.30
N HIS A 856 3.13 -19.63 12.94
CA HIS A 856 3.14 -18.17 13.13
C HIS A 856 2.17 -17.52 12.13
N PRO A 857 1.50 -16.40 12.48
CA PRO A 857 0.44 -15.79 11.66
C PRO A 857 0.93 -15.05 10.39
N VAL A 858 2.09 -15.42 9.86
CA VAL A 858 2.79 -14.84 8.68
C VAL A 858 2.08 -15.09 7.33
N ALA A 859 0.80 -15.47 7.37
CA ALA A 859 -0.09 -15.67 6.23
C ALA A 859 -1.45 -14.96 6.40
N THR A 860 -1.69 -14.33 7.56
CA THR A 860 -2.98 -13.75 7.94
C THR A 860 -2.87 -12.31 8.47
N VAL A 861 -1.66 -11.77 8.55
CA VAL A 861 -1.37 -10.37 8.85
C VAL A 861 -0.39 -9.84 7.79
N SER A 862 -0.53 -8.57 7.43
CA SER A 862 0.33 -7.86 6.47
C SER A 862 0.40 -6.35 6.79
N ASP A 863 1.50 -5.72 6.35
CA ASP A 863 1.82 -4.28 6.50
C ASP A 863 1.90 -3.74 7.95
N ARG A 864 2.20 -4.58 8.95
CA ARG A 864 2.38 -4.15 10.36
C ARG A 864 3.85 -4.03 10.78
N HIS A 865 4.75 -4.78 10.17
CA HIS A 865 6.14 -4.92 10.60
C HIS A 865 6.83 -3.58 10.89
N SER A 866 7.57 -3.54 12.01
CA SER A 866 8.50 -2.45 12.32
C SER A 866 9.78 -2.97 12.98
N ASP A 867 10.92 -2.46 12.51
CA ASP A 867 12.30 -2.82 12.90
C ASP A 867 12.53 -2.91 14.44
N THR A 868 11.82 -2.12 15.25
CA THR A 868 12.17 -1.88 16.68
C THR A 868 10.97 -1.89 17.65
N GLU A 869 9.95 -2.71 17.41
CA GLU A 869 8.72 -2.70 18.23
C GLU A 869 8.88 -3.17 19.67
N THR A 870 8.10 -2.56 20.55
CA THR A 870 7.97 -2.91 21.97
C THR A 870 6.52 -3.25 22.32
N ALA A 871 6.27 -3.65 23.56
CA ALA A 871 4.93 -3.81 24.13
C ALA A 871 3.98 -2.61 23.91
N GLY A 872 4.52 -1.38 23.82
CA GLY A 872 3.73 -0.18 23.52
C GLY A 872 3.29 -0.05 22.06
N ASN A 873 3.90 -0.82 21.14
CA ASN A 873 3.58 -0.86 19.71
C ASN A 873 2.64 -2.02 19.36
N LEU A 874 2.86 -3.19 19.97
CA LEU A 874 2.10 -4.42 19.69
C LEU A 874 0.75 -4.45 20.43
N GLY A 875 0.72 -4.11 21.72
CA GLY A 875 -0.52 -4.12 22.52
C GLY A 875 -1.30 -5.45 22.44
N SER A 876 -2.63 -5.37 22.50
CA SER A 876 -3.53 -6.52 22.34
C SER A 876 -4.20 -6.64 20.97
N SER A 877 -4.17 -5.58 20.16
CA SER A 877 -4.83 -5.52 18.84
C SER A 877 -3.87 -5.34 17.65
N ASN A 878 -2.57 -5.19 17.91
CA ASN A 878 -1.51 -5.10 16.91
C ASN A 878 -0.39 -6.15 17.12
N ARG A 879 -0.62 -7.17 17.96
CA ARG A 879 0.30 -8.32 18.09
C ARG A 879 0.23 -9.15 16.81
N HIS A 880 1.35 -9.21 16.09
CA HIS A 880 1.48 -9.88 14.79
C HIS A 880 2.79 -10.67 14.70
N SER A 881 3.02 -11.27 13.53
CA SER A 881 4.31 -11.72 13.03
C SER A 881 4.19 -11.78 11.50
N GLU A 882 5.07 -11.10 10.79
CA GLU A 882 5.12 -11.07 9.32
C GLU A 882 6.41 -11.75 8.81
N CYS A 883 6.57 -11.89 7.50
CA CYS A 883 7.74 -12.57 6.94
C CYS A 883 9.05 -11.84 7.30
N VAL A 884 9.07 -10.51 7.29
CA VAL A 884 10.30 -9.73 7.57
C VAL A 884 10.57 -9.45 9.05
N ASP A 885 9.70 -9.87 9.96
CA ASP A 885 10.04 -9.90 11.39
C ASP A 885 11.20 -10.86 11.71
N CYS A 886 11.29 -11.94 10.94
CA CYS A 886 12.30 -12.99 11.09
C CYS A 886 13.38 -12.95 9.99
N HIS A 887 13.12 -12.34 8.82
CA HIS A 887 14.01 -12.37 7.66
C HIS A 887 14.18 -10.99 7.01
N ASP A 888 15.41 -10.50 6.82
CA ASP A 888 15.65 -9.33 5.96
C ASP A 888 16.00 -9.81 4.53
N PRO A 889 15.09 -9.71 3.53
CA PRO A 889 15.34 -10.20 2.17
C PRO A 889 16.47 -9.44 1.44
N HIS A 890 16.94 -8.31 1.97
CA HIS A 890 18.09 -7.56 1.45
C HIS A 890 19.43 -8.01 2.06
N ARG A 891 19.42 -8.82 3.13
CA ARG A 891 20.62 -9.23 3.90
C ARG A 891 20.74 -10.73 4.13
N ALA A 892 19.64 -11.48 4.12
CA ALA A 892 19.64 -12.92 4.31
C ALA A 892 20.56 -13.60 3.30
N THR A 893 21.41 -14.51 3.77
CA THR A 893 22.46 -15.15 2.95
C THR A 893 22.25 -16.64 2.82
N ARG A 894 22.72 -17.20 1.70
CA ARG A 894 22.69 -18.64 1.46
C ARG A 894 23.80 -19.34 2.26
N SER A 895 23.42 -20.29 3.11
CA SER A 895 24.32 -21.36 3.58
C SER A 895 24.80 -22.20 2.37
N GLY A 896 26.10 -22.51 2.32
CA GLY A 896 26.89 -22.73 1.09
C GLY A 896 26.49 -23.85 0.12
N THR A 897 27.47 -24.36 -0.63
CA THR A 897 27.28 -25.26 -1.79
C THR A 897 27.03 -26.73 -1.40
N GLY A 898 26.07 -26.96 -0.51
CA GLY A 898 25.53 -28.28 -0.17
C GLY A 898 24.00 -28.27 -0.17
N VAL A 899 23.39 -29.44 -0.39
CA VAL A 899 21.93 -29.62 -0.32
C VAL A 899 21.51 -29.82 1.14
N GLY A 900 20.35 -29.28 1.54
CA GLY A 900 19.73 -29.59 2.83
C GLY A 900 20.38 -28.99 4.09
N LYS A 901 21.10 -27.86 4.00
CA LYS A 901 21.79 -27.24 5.15
C LYS A 901 21.44 -25.77 5.41
N ALA A 902 20.18 -25.49 5.76
CA ALA A 902 19.79 -24.26 6.49
C ALA A 902 20.22 -24.31 7.98
N LEU A 903 21.37 -24.94 8.27
CA LEU A 903 21.68 -25.45 9.59
C LEU A 903 22.10 -24.35 10.58
N HIS A 904 21.33 -24.22 11.66
CA HIS A 904 21.95 -24.22 12.98
C HIS A 904 22.91 -25.42 13.08
N VAL A 905 24.08 -25.28 13.70
CA VAL A 905 24.89 -26.48 13.97
C VAL A 905 24.34 -27.09 15.25
N ALA A 906 23.73 -28.27 15.17
CA ALA A 906 23.19 -28.97 16.33
C ALA A 906 24.26 -29.07 17.45
N GLY A 907 23.87 -28.71 18.67
CA GLY A 907 24.81 -28.53 19.79
C GLY A 907 25.43 -27.13 19.91
N THR A 908 25.06 -26.17 19.07
CA THR A 908 25.42 -24.73 19.16
C THR A 908 24.17 -23.83 19.21
N PRO A 909 24.27 -22.60 19.77
CA PRO A 909 23.12 -21.69 19.93
C PRO A 909 22.91 -20.72 18.75
N TYR A 910 23.75 -20.77 17.71
CA TYR A 910 23.91 -19.69 16.73
C TYR A 910 22.82 -19.65 15.65
N ILE A 911 22.50 -18.44 15.18
CA ILE A 911 21.49 -18.21 14.12
C ILE A 911 21.87 -18.86 12.78
N GLY A 912 20.87 -19.30 12.03
CA GLY A 912 21.03 -19.64 10.62
C GLY A 912 21.31 -18.39 9.76
N PRO A 913 22.10 -18.49 8.66
CA PRO A 913 22.40 -17.35 7.77
C PRO A 913 21.19 -16.67 7.10
N ALA A 914 20.01 -17.30 7.15
CA ALA A 914 18.73 -16.76 6.68
C ALA A 914 18.08 -15.75 7.66
N LEU A 915 18.54 -15.68 8.91
CA LEU A 915 18.10 -14.69 9.92
C LEU A 915 19.01 -13.45 9.95
N ILE A 916 20.07 -13.42 9.13
CA ILE A 916 20.96 -12.26 9.03
C ILE A 916 20.16 -11.06 8.50
N GLY A 917 20.15 -10.00 9.30
CA GLY A 917 19.48 -8.74 9.03
C GLY A 917 18.25 -8.47 9.89
N ALA A 918 17.59 -9.50 10.44
CA ALA A 918 16.47 -9.28 11.37
C ALA A 918 16.94 -8.65 12.70
N TRP A 919 16.01 -8.18 13.53
CA TRP A 919 16.32 -7.60 14.84
C TRP A 919 16.09 -8.59 15.98
N GLY A 920 17.06 -8.65 16.88
CA GLY A 920 17.01 -9.45 18.10
C GLY A 920 17.17 -8.58 19.35
N VAL A 921 16.74 -9.13 20.48
CA VAL A 921 16.91 -8.53 21.80
C VAL A 921 17.69 -9.44 22.74
N SER A 922 18.22 -8.88 23.82
CA SER A 922 18.79 -9.66 24.93
C SER A 922 18.57 -8.94 26.25
N PRO A 923 18.13 -9.63 27.32
CA PRO A 923 18.05 -9.07 28.66
C PRO A 923 19.34 -8.35 29.06
N THR A 924 19.22 -7.14 29.63
CA THR A 924 20.38 -6.44 30.20
C THR A 924 20.92 -7.14 31.45
N SER A 925 20.02 -7.81 32.18
CA SER A 925 20.31 -8.58 33.39
C SER A 925 19.08 -9.43 33.79
N TRP A 926 19.32 -10.45 34.61
CA TRP A 926 18.26 -11.20 35.30
C TRP A 926 18.34 -10.91 36.82
N PRO A 927 17.30 -10.36 37.46
CA PRO A 927 17.37 -9.92 38.87
C PRO A 927 17.65 -11.05 39.88
N ALA A 928 17.01 -12.20 39.72
CA ALA A 928 17.19 -13.40 40.55
C ALA A 928 16.86 -14.65 39.74
N ALA A 929 16.81 -15.83 40.38
CA ALA A 929 16.18 -17.02 39.79
C ALA A 929 14.65 -16.86 39.74
N TRP A 930 13.99 -17.48 38.76
CA TRP A 930 12.54 -17.50 38.57
C TRP A 930 11.85 -16.13 38.35
N THR A 931 12.62 -15.09 38.05
CA THR A 931 12.12 -13.74 37.72
C THR A 931 12.13 -13.48 36.21
N VAL A 932 11.13 -12.74 35.72
CA VAL A 932 11.10 -12.13 34.38
C VAL A 932 12.18 -11.06 34.26
N ALA A 933 12.79 -10.90 33.08
CA ALA A 933 13.63 -9.75 32.75
C ALA A 933 12.78 -8.62 32.15
N THR A 934 12.96 -7.39 32.66
CA THR A 934 12.12 -6.23 32.28
C THR A 934 12.88 -5.14 31.49
N SER A 935 14.14 -5.40 31.13
CA SER A 935 15.05 -4.47 30.46
C SER A 935 15.92 -5.22 29.45
N TYR A 936 16.05 -4.68 28.24
CA TYR A 936 16.59 -5.36 27.08
C TYR A 936 17.49 -4.44 26.25
N ASN A 937 18.60 -4.98 25.74
CA ASN A 937 19.34 -4.41 24.62
C ASN A 937 18.72 -4.85 23.31
N LEU A 938 18.59 -3.95 22.33
CA LEU A 938 18.10 -4.21 20.98
C LEU A 938 19.27 -4.09 19.97
N PHE A 939 19.38 -5.03 19.03
CA PHE A 939 20.45 -5.04 18.02
C PHE A 939 20.04 -5.79 16.75
N ARG A 940 20.66 -5.45 15.62
CA ARG A 940 20.46 -6.15 14.35
C ARG A 940 21.37 -7.38 14.27
N LEU A 941 20.84 -8.48 13.75
CA LEU A 941 21.58 -9.72 13.49
C LEU A 941 22.48 -9.53 12.27
N THR A 942 23.78 -9.73 12.43
CA THR A 942 24.81 -9.53 11.39
C THR A 942 25.79 -10.70 11.27
N SER A 943 25.84 -11.62 12.24
CA SER A 943 26.82 -12.71 12.29
C SER A 943 26.20 -14.04 12.75
N ALA A 944 26.08 -14.99 11.81
CA ALA A 944 25.74 -16.39 12.08
C ALA A 944 26.86 -17.20 12.80
N ALA A 945 27.96 -16.55 13.17
CA ALA A 945 29.06 -17.16 13.92
C ALA A 945 29.14 -16.68 15.39
N SER A 946 28.31 -15.72 15.81
CA SER A 946 28.43 -15.08 17.12
C SER A 946 27.14 -14.48 17.70
N GLN A 947 26.00 -14.63 17.03
CA GLN A 947 24.67 -14.23 17.52
C GLN A 947 23.75 -15.45 17.55
N GLU A 948 22.78 -15.45 18.47
CA GLU A 948 22.13 -16.65 18.98
C GLU A 948 20.62 -16.61 18.75
N GLU A 949 20.00 -17.75 18.41
CA GLU A 949 18.63 -17.75 17.86
C GLU A 949 17.56 -17.26 18.83
N TRP A 950 17.71 -17.57 20.12
CA TRP A 950 16.79 -17.09 21.16
C TRP A 950 16.68 -15.57 21.22
N GLN A 951 17.69 -14.83 20.72
CA GLN A 951 17.69 -13.38 20.67
C GLN A 951 16.60 -12.84 19.72
N LEU A 952 16.29 -13.58 18.64
CA LEU A 952 15.15 -13.27 17.78
C LEU A 952 13.84 -13.63 18.47
N CYS A 953 13.70 -14.87 18.96
CA CYS A 953 12.46 -15.36 19.60
C CYS A 953 12.04 -14.52 20.81
N PHE A 954 13.02 -14.00 21.58
CA PHE A 954 12.76 -13.14 22.74
C PHE A 954 12.13 -11.78 22.36
N ARG A 955 12.25 -11.32 21.11
CA ARG A 955 11.58 -10.10 20.61
C ARG A 955 10.06 -10.23 20.68
N CYS A 956 9.51 -11.45 20.64
CA CYS A 956 8.06 -11.71 20.61
C CYS A 956 7.52 -12.44 21.86
N HIS A 957 8.30 -13.33 22.48
CA HIS A 957 7.87 -14.18 23.60
C HIS A 957 8.49 -13.81 24.96
N THR A 958 8.70 -12.51 25.19
CA THR A 958 9.08 -11.98 26.50
C THR A 958 8.37 -10.66 26.81
N TYR A 959 8.48 -10.18 28.05
CA TYR A 959 8.10 -8.86 28.53
C TYR A 959 8.43 -7.70 27.56
N TYR A 960 9.47 -7.82 26.73
CA TYR A 960 9.77 -6.84 25.68
C TYR A 960 8.58 -6.59 24.73
N ALA A 961 7.83 -7.65 24.40
CA ALA A 961 6.75 -7.68 23.39
C ALA A 961 5.35 -7.38 23.94
N TYR A 962 5.11 -7.62 25.24
CA TYR A 962 3.77 -7.55 25.85
C TYR A 962 3.76 -7.03 27.30
N GLY A 963 4.91 -6.65 27.85
CA GLY A 963 5.03 -6.13 29.21
C GLY A 963 4.59 -7.14 30.27
N GLY A 964 3.81 -6.69 31.25
CA GLY A 964 3.28 -7.52 32.32
C GLY A 964 2.04 -8.37 31.95
N SER A 965 1.71 -8.52 30.67
CA SER A 965 0.47 -9.18 30.23
C SER A 965 0.72 -10.10 29.01
N PRO A 966 1.23 -11.32 29.23
CA PRO A 966 1.45 -12.28 28.15
C PRO A 966 0.13 -12.63 27.43
N PRO A 967 0.17 -12.92 26.11
CA PRO A 967 -1.02 -13.30 25.36
C PRO A 967 -1.53 -14.69 25.78
N THR A 968 -2.76 -15.00 25.37
CA THR A 968 -3.25 -16.39 25.36
C THR A 968 -2.69 -17.10 24.12
N SER A 969 -2.03 -18.24 24.31
CA SER A 969 -1.52 -19.05 23.21
C SER A 969 -2.67 -19.62 22.37
N PRO A 970 -2.63 -19.50 21.03
CA PRO A 970 -3.57 -20.20 20.14
C PRO A 970 -3.52 -21.73 20.32
N SER A 971 -2.38 -22.26 20.76
CA SER A 971 -2.21 -23.67 21.11
C SER A 971 -2.81 -23.95 22.50
N GLY A 972 -4.08 -24.36 22.54
CA GLY A 972 -4.73 -24.86 23.76
C GLY A 972 -5.25 -23.80 24.75
N GLY A 973 -5.13 -22.50 24.46
CA GLY A 973 -5.86 -21.46 25.19
C GLY A 973 -5.31 -21.09 26.58
N PHE A 974 -4.06 -21.45 26.90
CA PHE A 974 -3.37 -21.03 28.12
C PHE A 974 -2.62 -19.71 27.92
N THR A 975 -2.41 -18.93 28.98
CA THR A 975 -1.51 -17.76 28.94
C THR A 975 -0.07 -18.21 28.66
N GLU A 976 0.62 -17.57 27.70
CA GLU A 976 2.03 -17.85 27.38
C GLU A 976 2.94 -17.60 28.60
N THR A 977 3.97 -18.43 28.76
CA THR A 977 5.03 -18.18 29.74
C THR A 977 6.06 -17.22 29.17
N ASP A 978 6.67 -16.43 30.04
CA ASP A 978 7.72 -15.50 29.65
C ASP A 978 9.04 -16.25 29.48
N LEU A 979 9.56 -16.32 28.24
CA LEU A 979 10.77 -17.10 27.97
C LEU A 979 12.01 -16.52 28.68
N SER A 980 12.00 -15.25 29.06
CA SER A 980 13.08 -14.65 29.87
C SER A 980 13.05 -15.17 31.31
N LYS A 981 11.90 -15.60 31.83
CA LYS A 981 11.77 -16.25 33.14
C LYS A 981 12.11 -17.74 33.06
N ASP A 982 11.63 -18.41 32.03
CA ASP A 982 11.81 -19.86 31.85
C ASP A 982 13.28 -20.21 31.59
N PHE A 983 13.93 -19.51 30.65
CA PHE A 983 15.36 -19.63 30.35
C PHE A 983 16.21 -18.60 31.11
N ASN A 984 15.76 -18.18 32.29
CA ASN A 984 16.52 -17.31 33.17
C ASN A 984 17.82 -18.02 33.61
N VAL A 985 18.98 -17.42 33.30
CA VAL A 985 20.30 -18.03 33.56
C VAL A 985 20.60 -18.26 35.04
N ASN A 986 19.81 -17.69 35.97
CA ASN A 986 19.90 -17.95 37.41
C ASN A 986 19.09 -19.19 37.86
N ASN A 987 18.17 -19.72 37.04
CA ASN A 987 17.36 -20.91 37.37
C ASN A 987 18.23 -22.14 37.71
N ALA A 988 17.69 -23.07 38.49
CA ALA A 988 18.40 -24.29 38.90
C ALA A 988 18.42 -25.34 37.79
N ALA A 989 17.31 -25.47 37.04
CA ALA A 989 17.25 -26.23 35.79
C ALA A 989 16.89 -25.33 34.62
N LEU A 990 17.55 -25.53 33.48
CA LEU A 990 17.12 -25.06 32.17
C LEU A 990 17.68 -25.99 31.09
N HIS A 991 16.93 -26.16 29.99
CA HIS A 991 17.50 -26.61 28.73
C HIS A 991 18.40 -25.50 28.14
N PRO A 992 19.50 -25.86 27.46
CA PRO A 992 20.65 -24.96 27.29
C PRO A 992 20.50 -23.95 26.14
N VAL A 993 19.40 -23.19 26.12
CA VAL A 993 19.09 -22.15 25.13
C VAL A 993 19.92 -20.89 25.40
N THR A 994 19.78 -20.26 26.57
CA THR A 994 20.45 -18.98 26.93
C THR A 994 21.81 -19.14 27.60
N ALA A 995 22.08 -20.31 28.19
CA ALA A 995 23.33 -20.67 28.84
C ALA A 995 23.52 -22.20 28.77
N VAL A 996 24.65 -22.72 29.25
CA VAL A 996 24.81 -24.18 29.47
C VAL A 996 23.92 -24.62 30.63
N GLY A 997 23.30 -25.79 30.52
CA GLY A 997 22.42 -26.34 31.55
C GLY A 997 23.18 -26.67 32.84
N LYS A 998 22.54 -26.49 33.99
CA LYS A 998 23.17 -26.63 35.32
C LYS A 998 22.91 -27.95 36.04
N ASN A 999 21.92 -28.74 35.58
CA ASN A 999 21.64 -30.04 36.18
C ASN A 999 22.90 -30.92 36.10
N ASP A 1000 23.33 -31.51 37.22
CA ASP A 1000 24.54 -32.33 37.19
C ASP A 1000 24.28 -33.65 36.45
N PHE A 1001 25.02 -33.86 35.37
CA PHE A 1001 25.09 -35.10 34.60
C PHE A 1001 26.27 -35.97 35.07
N ALA A 1002 26.59 -35.96 36.37
CA ALA A 1002 27.60 -36.83 36.97
C ALA A 1002 27.09 -37.46 38.28
N TYR A 1003 27.09 -38.80 38.32
CA TYR A 1003 27.01 -39.54 39.57
C TYR A 1003 28.38 -39.50 40.24
N SER A 1004 28.42 -39.25 41.55
CA SER A 1004 29.66 -39.13 42.36
C SER A 1004 30.56 -40.39 42.36
N GLY A 1005 30.07 -41.51 41.82
CA GLY A 1005 30.83 -42.74 41.56
C GLY A 1005 31.49 -42.87 40.17
N GLY A 1006 31.44 -41.85 39.29
CA GLY A 1006 32.25 -41.81 38.06
C GLY A 1006 31.70 -42.57 36.84
N GLY A 1007 30.38 -42.67 36.69
CA GLY A 1007 29.75 -43.19 35.46
C GLY A 1007 30.00 -42.28 34.24
N ASN A 1008 30.08 -42.85 33.03
CA ASN A 1008 30.35 -42.07 31.81
C ASN A 1008 29.04 -41.69 31.09
N TYR A 1009 28.47 -40.53 31.45
CA TYR A 1009 27.14 -40.08 31.00
C TYR A 1009 27.05 -39.73 29.50
N ARG A 1010 28.15 -39.81 28.74
CA ARG A 1010 28.19 -39.53 27.28
C ARG A 1010 27.30 -40.44 26.42
N ALA A 1011 26.68 -41.48 26.99
CA ALA A 1011 25.75 -42.36 26.28
C ALA A 1011 24.27 -41.93 26.39
N ALA A 1012 23.91 -41.08 27.36
CA ALA A 1012 22.51 -40.71 27.63
C ALA A 1012 21.98 -39.59 26.71
N LEU A 1013 22.88 -38.92 25.99
CA LEU A 1013 22.57 -37.96 24.94
C LEU A 1013 23.01 -38.53 23.59
N ILE A 1014 22.17 -38.38 22.58
CA ILE A 1014 22.32 -38.98 21.25
C ILE A 1014 22.47 -37.90 20.15
N ASN A 1015 22.56 -38.32 18.88
CA ASN A 1015 22.55 -37.43 17.71
C ASN A 1015 23.61 -36.31 17.68
N GLY A 1016 24.67 -36.43 18.49
CA GLY A 1016 25.78 -35.46 18.59
C GLY A 1016 25.67 -34.48 19.77
N TRP A 1017 24.59 -34.54 20.56
CA TRP A 1017 24.41 -33.70 21.75
C TRP A 1017 25.37 -34.10 22.88
N LEU A 1018 25.88 -33.10 23.60
CA LEU A 1018 26.77 -33.24 24.75
C LEU A 1018 26.16 -32.51 25.96
N TYR A 1019 26.57 -32.90 27.17
CA TYR A 1019 26.12 -32.26 28.43
C TYR A 1019 26.41 -30.76 28.49
N ASN A 1020 27.40 -30.28 27.74
CA ASN A 1020 27.79 -28.88 27.62
C ASN A 1020 27.41 -28.23 26.27
N SER A 1021 26.63 -28.93 25.44
CA SER A 1021 26.04 -28.35 24.23
C SER A 1021 25.07 -27.22 24.59
N ARG A 1022 24.87 -26.30 23.65
CA ARG A 1022 23.76 -25.35 23.68
C ARG A 1022 22.84 -25.57 22.49
N MET A 1023 21.60 -25.12 22.59
CA MET A 1023 20.56 -25.35 21.59
C MET A 1023 19.98 -24.04 21.07
N THR A 1024 19.41 -24.13 19.88
CA THR A 1024 18.51 -23.12 19.30
C THR A 1024 17.08 -23.39 19.77
N CYS A 1025 16.16 -22.45 19.54
CA CYS A 1025 14.74 -22.72 19.73
C CYS A 1025 14.24 -23.69 18.64
N THR A 1026 14.78 -23.61 17.42
CA THR A 1026 14.41 -24.45 16.27
C THR A 1026 14.94 -25.89 16.30
N ASP A 1027 15.72 -26.27 17.31
CA ASP A 1027 15.97 -27.68 17.63
C ASP A 1027 14.67 -28.38 18.09
N CYS A 1028 13.78 -27.64 18.79
CA CYS A 1028 12.48 -28.12 19.29
C CYS A 1028 11.27 -27.58 18.51
N HIS A 1029 11.27 -26.29 18.15
CA HIS A 1029 10.15 -25.61 17.46
C HIS A 1029 10.43 -25.46 15.97
N ASN A 1030 9.91 -26.36 15.16
CA ASN A 1030 10.24 -26.50 13.73
C ASN A 1030 9.13 -27.27 13.02
N THR A 1031 9.12 -27.26 11.70
CA THR A 1031 8.27 -28.17 10.90
C THR A 1031 8.46 -29.63 11.34
N ASN A 1032 7.36 -30.39 11.27
CA ASN A 1032 7.29 -31.84 11.50
C ASN A 1032 8.56 -32.60 11.07
N ASN A 1033 9.01 -33.52 11.91
CA ASN A 1033 10.20 -34.36 11.70
C ASN A 1033 10.14 -35.29 10.47
N THR A 1034 10.33 -34.73 9.27
CA THR A 1034 11.06 -35.39 8.20
C THR A 1034 12.52 -34.94 8.28
N ILE A 1035 13.47 -35.87 8.15
CA ILE A 1035 14.89 -35.54 7.99
C ILE A 1035 15.16 -35.40 6.49
N ASP A 1036 14.29 -34.68 5.78
CA ASP A 1036 14.38 -34.49 4.34
C ASP A 1036 14.81 -33.06 4.01
N SER A 1037 15.85 -32.99 3.19
CA SER A 1037 16.33 -31.79 2.53
C SER A 1037 15.33 -31.12 1.58
N THR A 1038 14.17 -31.72 1.30
CA THR A 1038 13.08 -31.13 0.50
C THR A 1038 12.28 -30.05 1.25
N VAL A 1039 12.02 -30.23 2.54
CA VAL A 1039 11.18 -29.35 3.37
C VAL A 1039 11.92 -28.05 3.73
N PRO A 1040 11.22 -26.92 3.96
CA PRO A 1040 11.81 -25.78 4.67
C PRO A 1040 12.39 -26.13 6.05
N GLY A 1041 13.15 -25.20 6.63
CA GLY A 1041 13.61 -25.30 8.01
C GLY A 1041 13.39 -23.98 8.72
N GLY A 1042 12.63 -24.00 9.81
CA GLY A 1042 12.22 -22.82 10.56
C GLY A 1042 10.93 -23.08 11.34
N PRO A 1043 10.54 -22.18 12.26
CA PRO A 1043 9.33 -22.34 13.07
C PRO A 1043 8.10 -21.81 12.31
N HIS A 1044 7.96 -22.10 11.01
CA HIS A 1044 6.89 -21.52 10.19
C HIS A 1044 5.53 -22.13 10.56
N GLY A 1045 5.45 -23.47 10.51
CA GLY A 1045 4.28 -24.24 10.94
C GLY A 1045 4.61 -25.72 11.16
N SER A 1046 3.86 -26.39 12.04
CA SER A 1046 4.01 -27.81 12.35
C SER A 1046 2.68 -28.43 12.74
N ALA A 1047 2.47 -29.73 12.49
CA ALA A 1047 1.22 -30.41 12.85
C ALA A 1047 1.10 -30.71 14.35
N ASN A 1048 2.20 -30.65 15.11
CA ASN A 1048 2.15 -30.71 16.58
C ASN A 1048 1.89 -29.31 17.14
N SER A 1049 1.09 -29.22 18.21
CA SER A 1049 0.84 -27.99 18.96
C SER A 1049 2.12 -27.26 19.37
N PHE A 1050 2.05 -25.93 19.56
CA PHE A 1050 3.19 -25.07 19.91
C PHE A 1050 4.35 -25.09 18.89
N ILE A 1051 4.04 -25.39 17.61
CA ILE A 1051 4.98 -25.51 16.49
C ILE A 1051 6.10 -26.54 16.77
N LEU A 1052 5.78 -27.60 17.52
CA LEU A 1052 6.78 -28.59 17.94
C LEU A 1052 7.16 -29.53 16.79
N LYS A 1053 8.43 -29.90 16.71
CA LYS A 1053 8.98 -30.80 15.68
C LYS A 1053 8.45 -32.23 15.75
N ARG A 1054 7.93 -32.63 16.93
CA ARG A 1054 7.44 -33.95 17.33
C ARG A 1054 6.42 -33.81 18.48
N PRO A 1055 5.63 -34.85 18.82
CA PRO A 1055 4.69 -34.82 19.94
C PRO A 1055 5.33 -34.55 21.30
N TRP A 1056 4.56 -33.86 22.16
CA TRP A 1056 4.78 -33.70 23.59
C TRP A 1056 3.40 -33.61 24.26
N ASP A 1057 3.02 -34.63 25.03
CA ASP A 1057 1.66 -34.74 25.57
C ASP A 1057 1.61 -35.53 26.90
N SER A 1058 0.40 -35.87 27.36
CA SER A 1058 0.18 -36.65 28.58
C SER A 1058 0.53 -38.14 28.49
N TYR A 1059 1.08 -38.61 27.36
CA TYR A 1059 1.52 -39.99 27.12
C TYR A 1059 3.02 -40.11 26.82
N THR A 1060 3.75 -39.00 26.67
CA THR A 1060 5.19 -39.00 26.42
C THR A 1060 5.96 -39.86 27.44
N GLY A 1061 6.77 -40.78 26.91
CA GLY A 1061 7.62 -41.70 27.68
C GLY A 1061 6.92 -42.91 28.32
N THR A 1062 5.70 -43.28 27.90
CA THR A 1062 4.92 -44.35 28.59
C THR A 1062 5.27 -45.79 28.24
N GLY A 1063 5.94 -46.07 27.11
CA GLY A 1063 6.52 -47.38 26.80
C GLY A 1063 5.51 -48.49 26.52
N ASN A 1064 4.32 -48.17 25.98
CA ASN A 1064 3.17 -49.07 25.98
C ASN A 1064 2.79 -49.62 24.59
N THR A 1065 2.74 -50.95 24.48
CA THR A 1065 2.60 -51.75 23.25
C THR A 1065 1.30 -51.58 22.46
N TYR A 1066 0.43 -50.62 22.79
CA TYR A 1066 -0.84 -50.37 22.10
C TYR A 1066 -0.79 -49.24 21.05
N ASN A 1067 0.29 -48.44 21.03
CA ASN A 1067 0.62 -47.51 19.94
C ASN A 1067 2.13 -47.61 19.64
N PRO A 1068 2.56 -47.87 18.39
CA PRO A 1068 3.98 -47.96 18.06
C PRO A 1068 4.61 -46.56 17.91
N GLY A 1069 4.92 -45.89 19.03
CA GLY A 1069 5.34 -44.48 19.03
C GLY A 1069 6.43 -44.03 20.01
N ASP A 1070 6.81 -44.82 21.02
CA ASP A 1070 7.50 -44.28 22.22
C ASP A 1070 8.86 -43.57 21.99
N SER A 1071 9.58 -43.86 20.90
CA SER A 1071 10.85 -43.18 20.56
C SER A 1071 10.69 -41.97 19.61
N SER A 1072 9.45 -41.65 19.23
CA SER A 1072 9.11 -40.57 18.30
C SER A 1072 8.72 -39.25 18.99
N ASP A 1073 8.60 -39.23 20.32
CA ASP A 1073 8.36 -38.01 21.12
C ASP A 1073 9.52 -36.99 20.99
N LEU A 1074 9.23 -35.72 21.31
CA LEU A 1074 10.16 -34.59 21.21
C LEU A 1074 11.47 -34.81 21.97
N CYS A 1075 11.41 -35.29 23.20
CA CYS A 1075 12.58 -35.47 24.07
C CYS A 1075 13.65 -36.39 23.45
N PHE A 1076 13.23 -37.39 22.66
CA PHE A 1076 14.10 -38.40 22.06
C PHE A 1076 14.75 -37.95 20.75
N LEU A 1077 14.73 -36.65 20.45
CA LEU A 1077 15.68 -36.00 19.54
C LEU A 1077 17.08 -35.88 20.17
N CYS A 1078 17.14 -35.69 21.49
CA CYS A 1078 18.37 -35.37 22.22
C CYS A 1078 18.71 -36.43 23.28
N HIS A 1079 17.71 -36.97 23.97
CA HIS A 1079 17.87 -37.99 25.01
C HIS A 1079 17.73 -39.41 24.45
N ASP A 1080 18.51 -40.37 24.95
CA ASP A 1080 18.39 -41.76 24.54
C ASP A 1080 17.11 -42.43 25.09
N TYR A 1081 16.23 -42.88 24.19
CA TYR A 1081 14.99 -43.57 24.57
C TYR A 1081 15.23 -44.82 25.42
N THR A 1082 16.28 -45.61 25.13
CA THR A 1082 16.52 -46.87 25.84
C THR A 1082 17.03 -46.65 27.27
N THR A 1083 17.81 -45.59 27.47
CA THR A 1083 18.34 -45.17 28.77
C THR A 1083 17.27 -44.56 29.66
N TYR A 1084 16.37 -43.75 29.10
CA TYR A 1084 15.37 -42.99 29.86
C TYR A 1084 14.08 -43.78 30.12
N VAL A 1085 13.62 -44.64 29.19
CA VAL A 1085 12.33 -45.34 29.30
C VAL A 1085 12.52 -46.84 29.51
N THR A 1086 13.16 -47.57 28.58
CA THR A 1086 13.17 -49.05 28.64
C THR A 1086 14.14 -49.62 29.68
N GLY A 1087 15.17 -48.86 30.08
CA GLY A 1087 16.21 -49.28 31.03
C GLY A 1087 17.20 -50.31 30.50
N ASN A 1088 17.05 -50.79 29.26
CA ASN A 1088 17.84 -51.89 28.71
C ASN A 1088 18.48 -51.52 27.36
N ASP A 1089 19.56 -50.75 27.46
CA ASP A 1089 20.50 -50.38 26.39
C ASP A 1089 21.54 -51.48 26.08
N GLY A 1090 21.55 -52.57 26.86
CA GLY A 1090 22.57 -53.63 26.80
C GLY A 1090 23.91 -53.27 27.46
N THR A 1091 24.02 -52.16 28.18
CA THR A 1091 25.27 -51.75 28.88
C THR A 1091 25.14 -51.82 30.40
N ASN A 1092 26.27 -51.70 31.11
CA ASN A 1092 26.33 -51.60 32.57
C ASN A 1092 26.48 -50.14 33.05
N LEU A 1093 25.95 -49.16 32.30
CA LEU A 1093 26.06 -47.75 32.67
C LEU A 1093 25.04 -47.33 33.75
N ASN A 1094 25.55 -46.73 34.82
CA ASN A 1094 24.76 -46.06 35.86
C ASN A 1094 24.66 -44.55 35.53
N THR A 1095 23.46 -44.00 35.61
CA THR A 1095 23.09 -42.60 35.35
C THR A 1095 22.09 -42.10 36.41
N GLY A 1096 21.64 -40.84 36.32
CA GLY A 1096 20.55 -40.33 37.18
C GLY A 1096 19.17 -40.98 36.88
N PHE A 1097 19.05 -41.71 35.77
CA PHE A 1097 17.81 -42.38 35.34
C PHE A 1097 17.91 -43.91 35.43
N ARG A 1098 19.12 -44.47 35.58
CA ARG A 1098 19.38 -45.92 35.49
C ARG A 1098 20.45 -46.35 36.48
N ARG A 1099 20.22 -47.43 37.22
CA ARG A 1099 21.22 -47.97 38.15
C ARG A 1099 21.14 -49.48 38.24
N ASP A 1100 22.30 -50.14 38.26
CA ASP A 1100 22.46 -51.58 38.47
C ASP A 1100 21.55 -52.40 37.52
N ASN A 1101 21.49 -51.95 36.26
CA ASN A 1101 20.66 -52.43 35.14
C ASN A 1101 19.13 -52.36 35.35
N LYS A 1102 18.64 -51.49 36.25
CA LYS A 1102 17.23 -51.07 36.37
C LYS A 1102 17.04 -49.60 35.95
N ASN A 1103 15.89 -49.27 35.34
CA ASN A 1103 15.44 -47.87 35.24
C ASN A 1103 14.93 -47.41 36.62
N LEU A 1104 15.44 -46.27 37.11
CA LEU A 1104 15.04 -45.67 38.39
C LEU A 1104 13.63 -45.06 38.37
N HIS A 1105 13.05 -44.88 37.18
CA HIS A 1105 11.67 -44.41 36.98
C HIS A 1105 10.66 -45.57 36.84
N LEU A 1106 11.14 -46.83 36.83
CA LEU A 1106 10.30 -48.05 36.79
C LEU A 1106 10.33 -48.83 38.12
N ILE A 1107 10.45 -48.14 39.26
CA ILE A 1107 10.69 -48.80 40.54
C ILE A 1107 9.45 -49.57 41.05
N ASP A 1108 9.62 -50.89 41.01
CA ASP A 1108 9.07 -52.04 41.75
C ASP A 1108 7.59 -52.13 42.22
N ASP A 1109 6.75 -51.08 42.28
CA ASP A 1109 5.30 -51.26 42.58
C ASP A 1109 4.29 -50.56 41.63
N HIS A 1110 4.78 -49.87 40.58
CA HIS A 1110 3.95 -49.57 39.41
C HIS A 1110 3.45 -50.84 38.68
N ASN A 1111 3.98 -52.00 39.06
CA ASN A 1111 3.57 -53.33 38.59
C ASN A 1111 2.14 -53.75 38.96
N TYR A 1112 1.49 -53.13 39.96
CA TYR A 1112 0.08 -53.46 40.26
C TYR A 1112 -0.85 -53.09 39.11
N TYR A 1113 -0.59 -51.96 38.44
CA TYR A 1113 -1.36 -51.53 37.27
C TYR A 1113 -0.96 -52.26 35.97
N GLN A 1114 0.31 -52.62 35.75
CA GLN A 1114 0.68 -53.40 34.57
C GLN A 1114 0.05 -54.81 34.55
N LYS A 1115 -0.19 -55.42 35.72
CA LYS A 1115 -0.97 -56.67 35.83
C LYS A 1115 -2.47 -56.51 35.54
N SER A 1116 -2.93 -55.26 35.36
CA SER A 1116 -4.34 -54.88 35.21
C SER A 1116 -4.61 -54.02 33.95
N GLY A 1117 -3.60 -53.81 33.09
CA GLY A 1117 -3.73 -53.00 31.86
C GLY A 1117 -3.58 -51.48 32.03
N GLY A 1118 -3.01 -51.01 33.14
CA GLY A 1118 -2.71 -49.59 33.39
C GLY A 1118 -1.33 -49.15 32.88
N VAL A 1119 -1.22 -47.85 32.59
CA VAL A 1119 -0.03 -47.21 31.98
C VAL A 1119 1.06 -46.92 33.01
N ALA A 1120 2.33 -46.90 32.59
CA ALA A 1120 3.45 -46.44 33.42
C ALA A 1120 3.41 -44.91 33.66
N GLY A 1121 4.20 -44.42 34.62
CA GLY A 1121 4.27 -42.99 34.94
C GLY A 1121 4.82 -42.17 33.77
N THR A 1122 4.09 -41.13 33.35
CA THR A 1122 4.45 -40.25 32.23
C THR A 1122 5.46 -39.19 32.66
N CYS A 1123 6.29 -38.69 31.74
CA CYS A 1123 7.29 -37.66 32.08
C CYS A 1123 6.65 -36.39 32.67
N ILE A 1124 5.47 -36.01 32.17
CA ILE A 1124 4.75 -34.78 32.54
C ILE A 1124 4.12 -34.81 33.95
N ASN A 1125 4.11 -35.97 34.63
CA ASN A 1125 3.63 -36.10 36.00
C ASN A 1125 4.63 -35.58 37.04
N CYS A 1126 5.93 -35.61 36.74
CA CYS A 1126 7.02 -35.22 37.65
C CYS A 1126 7.84 -34.03 37.14
N HIS A 1127 7.98 -33.88 35.81
CA HIS A 1127 8.65 -32.75 35.18
C HIS A 1127 7.65 -31.70 34.72
N GLY A 1128 8.06 -30.44 34.69
CA GLY A 1128 7.20 -29.32 34.24
C GLY A 1128 6.65 -29.52 32.83
N ALA A 1129 5.35 -29.23 32.65
CA ALA A 1129 4.64 -29.39 31.37
C ALA A 1129 5.15 -28.47 30.26
N ILE A 1130 5.88 -27.42 30.63
CA ILE A 1130 6.68 -26.59 29.73
C ILE A 1130 8.14 -26.94 30.00
N PRO A 1131 8.78 -27.78 29.14
CA PRO A 1131 10.15 -28.26 29.36
C PRO A 1131 11.20 -27.22 28.94
N HIS A 1132 11.10 -25.99 29.46
CA HIS A 1132 12.09 -24.93 29.24
C HIS A 1132 13.11 -24.87 30.39
N GLY A 1133 12.65 -24.51 31.59
CA GLY A 1133 13.47 -24.36 32.78
C GLY A 1133 12.62 -24.04 34.01
N LEU A 1134 13.16 -24.30 35.20
CA LEU A 1134 12.46 -24.25 36.48
C LEU A 1134 13.37 -23.78 37.62
N ASN A 1135 12.74 -23.30 38.69
CA ASN A 1135 13.39 -22.86 39.92
C ASN A 1135 14.06 -23.99 40.74
N ARG A 1136 13.78 -25.27 40.41
CA ARG A 1136 14.36 -26.47 41.03
C ARG A 1136 15.20 -27.26 40.03
N ALA A 1137 16.15 -28.04 40.54
CA ALA A 1137 16.95 -28.96 39.73
C ALA A 1137 16.08 -30.03 39.05
N HIS A 1138 16.61 -30.64 37.98
CA HIS A 1138 15.99 -31.72 37.20
C HIS A 1138 14.59 -31.38 36.63
N SER A 1139 14.25 -30.10 36.54
CA SER A 1139 12.96 -29.59 36.04
C SER A 1139 11.74 -30.16 36.78
N ILE A 1140 11.87 -30.44 38.08
CA ILE A 1140 10.80 -31.03 38.91
C ILE A 1140 9.72 -30.00 39.24
N VAL A 1141 8.46 -30.36 38.97
CA VAL A 1141 7.26 -29.56 39.28
C VAL A 1141 6.55 -30.11 40.52
N LEU A 1142 5.93 -29.22 41.30
CA LEU A 1142 5.12 -29.56 42.47
C LEU A 1142 3.65 -29.22 42.24
N GLY A 1143 2.75 -29.88 42.99
CA GLY A 1143 1.31 -29.58 42.97
C GLY A 1143 0.95 -28.12 43.34
N SER A 1144 1.88 -27.37 43.95
CA SER A 1144 1.76 -25.96 44.31
C SER A 1144 2.34 -24.98 43.28
N ASP A 1145 2.99 -25.45 42.21
CA ASP A 1145 3.43 -24.58 41.13
C ASP A 1145 2.24 -24.14 40.25
N PRO A 1146 2.27 -22.91 39.70
CA PRO A 1146 1.16 -22.40 38.89
C PRO A 1146 1.03 -23.13 37.56
N ALA A 1147 -0.20 -23.21 37.05
CA ALA A 1147 -0.43 -23.49 35.64
C ALA A 1147 0.19 -22.37 34.77
N PRO A 1148 0.66 -22.66 33.55
CA PRO A 1148 0.62 -23.96 32.87
C PRO A 1148 1.72 -24.96 33.27
N TYR A 1149 2.72 -24.58 34.08
CA TYR A 1149 3.86 -25.46 34.41
C TYR A 1149 3.43 -26.78 35.09
N ASN A 1150 2.43 -26.71 35.98
CA ASN A 1150 1.80 -27.87 36.61
C ASN A 1150 0.55 -28.31 35.83
N TRP A 1151 0.68 -29.38 35.04
CA TRP A 1151 -0.40 -29.98 34.24
C TRP A 1151 -1.64 -30.39 35.05
N ASN A 1152 -1.44 -30.79 36.31
CA ASN A 1152 -2.48 -31.41 37.14
C ASN A 1152 -3.27 -30.39 38.00
N ALA A 1153 -2.92 -29.10 37.97
CA ALA A 1153 -3.58 -28.04 38.74
C ALA A 1153 -5.10 -27.89 38.50
N GLY A 1154 -5.63 -28.46 37.41
CA GLY A 1154 -7.07 -28.49 37.10
C GLY A 1154 -7.77 -29.86 37.29
N ARG A 1155 -7.06 -30.96 37.57
CA ARG A 1155 -7.61 -32.33 37.56
C ARG A 1155 -7.90 -32.88 38.96
N SER A 1156 -8.87 -32.31 39.67
CA SER A 1156 -9.26 -32.76 41.02
C SER A 1156 -10.12 -34.05 41.08
N THR A 1157 -10.41 -34.71 39.94
CA THR A 1157 -11.47 -35.74 39.87
C THR A 1157 -11.17 -36.94 38.96
N TYR A 1158 -9.90 -37.35 38.81
CA TYR A 1158 -9.58 -38.61 38.11
C TYR A 1158 -9.94 -39.83 38.99
N LYS A 1159 -11.18 -40.32 38.85
CA LYS A 1159 -11.60 -41.61 39.45
C LYS A 1159 -11.35 -42.76 38.48
N ASN A 1160 -10.72 -43.83 38.98
CA ASN A 1160 -10.72 -45.14 38.32
C ASN A 1160 -12.19 -45.57 38.06
N PRO A 1161 -12.53 -46.13 36.88
CA PRO A 1161 -13.91 -46.50 36.51
C PRO A 1161 -14.62 -47.47 37.47
N ASN A 1162 -13.88 -48.19 38.34
CA ASN A 1162 -14.46 -49.08 39.35
C ASN A 1162 -14.79 -48.39 40.69
N GLY A 1163 -14.43 -47.12 40.88
CA GLY A 1163 -15.10 -46.21 41.83
C GLY A 1163 -14.81 -46.35 43.34
N THR A 1164 -13.82 -47.13 43.76
CA THR A 1164 -13.60 -47.48 45.19
C THR A 1164 -12.62 -46.62 45.97
N ASP A 1165 -11.80 -45.76 45.34
CA ASP A 1165 -10.84 -44.93 46.07
C ASP A 1165 -11.42 -43.58 46.52
N SER A 1166 -11.09 -43.22 47.76
CA SER A 1166 -11.21 -41.87 48.30
C SER A 1166 -10.19 -40.95 47.62
N GLY A 1167 -10.59 -39.70 47.31
CA GLY A 1167 -9.70 -38.77 46.63
C GLY A 1167 -8.52 -38.36 47.51
N ASP A 1168 -7.31 -38.74 47.08
CA ASP A 1168 -6.02 -38.11 47.40
C ASP A 1168 -4.93 -38.82 46.55
N ASP A 1169 -4.70 -38.32 45.34
CA ASP A 1169 -3.67 -38.86 44.41
C ASP A 1169 -3.01 -37.73 43.59
N ILE A 1170 -2.67 -36.65 44.27
CA ILE A 1170 -1.76 -35.60 43.80
C ILE A 1170 -0.42 -35.83 44.51
N MET A 1171 0.71 -35.64 43.82
CA MET A 1171 2.04 -35.57 44.42
C MET A 1171 2.17 -34.32 45.31
N THR A 1172 1.58 -34.35 46.51
CA THR A 1172 1.47 -33.18 47.41
C THR A 1172 2.75 -32.89 48.18
N THR A 1173 3.63 -33.89 48.38
CA THR A 1173 4.80 -33.79 49.26
C THR A 1173 5.99 -34.60 48.73
N PHE A 1174 6.97 -33.91 48.15
CA PHE A 1174 8.37 -34.31 48.24
C PHE A 1174 8.89 -33.86 49.62
N VAL A 1175 9.39 -34.80 50.43
CA VAL A 1175 9.61 -34.54 51.88
C VAL A 1175 10.90 -33.77 52.17
N ASN A 1176 12.02 -34.06 51.51
CA ASN A 1176 13.26 -33.26 51.63
C ASN A 1176 13.31 -32.13 50.58
N ARG A 1177 12.57 -31.06 50.85
CA ARG A 1177 12.29 -30.02 49.84
C ARG A 1177 13.46 -29.09 49.48
N ASP A 1178 14.44 -28.90 50.38
CA ASP A 1178 15.33 -27.73 50.34
C ASP A 1178 16.84 -28.07 50.07
N ASN A 1179 17.23 -29.35 49.96
CA ASN A 1179 18.64 -29.78 49.77
C ASN A 1179 19.05 -30.12 48.32
N GLN A 1180 18.13 -30.13 47.36
CA GLN A 1180 18.33 -30.48 45.92
C GLN A 1180 18.77 -31.93 45.62
N ASP A 1181 19.03 -32.75 46.63
CA ASP A 1181 19.31 -34.19 46.50
C ASP A 1181 17.98 -34.95 46.71
N TYR A 1182 17.43 -35.53 45.63
CA TYR A 1182 16.08 -36.13 45.60
C TYR A 1182 16.17 -37.65 45.50
N ASP A 1183 15.61 -38.38 46.48
CA ASP A 1183 15.57 -39.84 46.50
C ASP A 1183 14.15 -40.39 46.27
N LYS A 1184 14.04 -41.66 45.87
CA LYS A 1184 12.75 -42.35 45.69
C LYS A 1184 11.89 -42.35 46.95
N ASN A 1185 12.53 -42.27 48.12
CA ASN A 1185 11.87 -42.21 49.43
C ASN A 1185 11.20 -40.85 49.73
N ASP A 1186 11.51 -39.79 48.98
CA ASP A 1186 10.86 -38.48 49.16
C ASP A 1186 9.45 -38.41 48.59
N CYS A 1187 9.11 -39.32 47.67
CA CYS A 1187 7.77 -39.46 47.08
C CYS A 1187 6.80 -40.11 48.07
N GLN A 1188 6.10 -39.29 48.87
CA GLN A 1188 5.11 -39.78 49.84
C GLN A 1188 3.66 -39.46 49.45
N LYS A 1189 2.82 -40.49 49.49
CA LYS A 1189 1.36 -40.41 49.40
C LYS A 1189 0.78 -39.97 50.76
N SER A 1190 -0.34 -39.23 50.75
CA SER A 1190 -1.04 -38.73 51.95
C SER A 1190 -1.83 -39.82 52.71
N GLY A 1191 -1.19 -40.95 53.01
CA GLY A 1191 -1.75 -42.07 53.76
C GLY A 1191 -0.75 -43.22 53.85
N GLY A 1192 -0.27 -43.52 55.06
CA GLY A 1192 0.87 -44.42 55.26
C GLY A 1192 0.58 -45.88 54.87
N GLY A 1193 1.22 -46.36 53.81
CA GLY A 1193 1.18 -47.76 53.38
C GLY A 1193 2.09 -48.03 52.19
N HIS A 1194 3.19 -48.75 52.45
CA HIS A 1194 4.23 -49.18 51.49
C HIS A 1194 5.14 -48.06 50.91
N PRO A 1195 6.46 -48.32 50.75
CA PRO A 1195 7.40 -47.39 50.14
C PRO A 1195 7.46 -47.58 48.61
N CYS A 1196 7.86 -46.52 47.90
CA CYS A 1196 8.48 -46.63 46.57
C CYS A 1196 9.90 -47.20 46.73
#